data_AF-A0A453Z0M4-F1
#
_entry.id   AF-A0A453Z0M4-F1
#
_cell.length_a   1.000
_cell.length_b   1.000
_cell.length_c   1.000
_cell.angle_alpha   90.00
_cell.angle_beta   90.00
_cell.angle_gamma   90.00
#
_symmetry.space_group_name_H-M   'P 1'
#
loop_
_entity.id
_entity.type
_entity.pdbx_description
1 polymer ?
#
loop_
_entity_poly.entity_id
_entity_poly.type
_entity_poly.pdbx_seq_one_letter_code
_entity_poly.pdbx_strand_id
1 'polypeptide(L)'
;MEPFRLIVIFMILSFCINVHAANIQAKNEAANDTISVTVDSNYIPSFTKIPSAPIALKETYDQFNTAIAELEANTNLNDGTSIIFDLALDNDATSNIQNTFILEQVNNTAYIKLGGKLDYEKVQEYRITVRAMNVKGLKAEAAVLIKVLDENDNIPEITGNLNGVILEHEPADTFVMQVKAHDNDGTSAHNIVSYRLEGTARQYFHIDSKTGNITSLVEFDREAKDIYPVTVVAEDNSPSVLFNNGKPNSTVKQLFIRVLDKNDHPPRFEEQYYEVNNIPEDADINTSVIKVKATDLDKDPKIQYSIIENNIGKAFKIDEDTGLISVNKKLDYESIQEYDLVVQAHDGLFKSTTNVRIQIKNLNDIAPQILTLTNVTIKENTIPLDCIANLWAYDPDIKNFEYPQNIQYALPKEHQHLLSIDDKGCLKLLQPLDRDPPHGHEVLQINITITDENGKGRTAMETVYIFVEDINDNAPQLTNGMPVLWSENRPSAMITKLTAEDADGEHNGPPFFYSVDPDAPTEIKNRFQTVGDELYSLVEFDREQQKQYLVPILILDSGHKPMSAVSKLLVVIGDKNDNEMQMGQSHILVNNYEGKLADTQIGRVYVSDPDDCDVSDKMFLWDEMTPETNRKLFKLNINTGAITMRKGTPEGIYNLAFTVIEESSYFPRHNVSARVTVTVKNISAKTVNQSGSIRFYNVKAETFISQTLSELNTPLYRLQQSIASILDTSPDQVDIFTINNRKLARGAFLDVFFAVDDTIYTSSEVLNAALSLHLRQLEEDVGYRIVTVGIDECIEKGPTCTQTCKNKVLKTAKPIVVHTNTSSFVGITTLVQAQCIPQIESSLVTCLNGGTFQNGKCKCPTGFEGPQCEKLDICFDGSGYAIYPSINSGNVNNISIELLPRQKDGLIFYMGPLKYDPSLKTPPFLALEINDGMLVLLLDYGTGTSRFEHQQIVLHEIIKAQVILQPYRIEIKTVNNKMVSSRSHYENKDWSGFLPGNVSFQLGVSSISLDKLGSLYSWKYVPFTKSFDGCLRNLTINGRTIDLTQTSHKHNVLFNSQGFTAIGKQKFLVWIVILSVAIMVMSILIAIRLKDYLKTWIKILIRKLQTESMNMMVELHPAPEQLPSFTEVDERSVGLLSGVSTP
;
A
#
# COMPACT_ATOMS: atom_id res chain seq x y z
N MET A 1 35.78 41.24 -57.49
CA MET A 1 34.96 42.16 -58.31
C MET A 1 35.55 43.54 -58.10
N GLU A 2 36.65 43.77 -58.79
CA GLU A 2 36.71 44.49 -60.08
C GLU A 2 36.52 46.01 -59.95
N PRO A 3 37.37 46.79 -60.65
CA PRO A 3 37.88 48.06 -60.16
C PRO A 3 37.67 49.22 -61.15
N PHE A 4 37.87 50.46 -60.71
CA PHE A 4 38.22 51.62 -61.57
C PHE A 4 39.09 52.50 -60.65
N ARG A 5 40.41 52.76 -60.80
CA ARG A 5 41.31 52.92 -61.96
C ARG A 5 40.72 53.86 -63.02
N LEU A 6 41.36 54.92 -63.50
CA LEU A 6 42.71 55.47 -63.33
C LEU A 6 42.80 56.71 -64.28
N ILE A 7 43.70 57.65 -63.97
CA ILE A 7 44.49 58.56 -64.85
C ILE A 7 43.79 59.62 -65.76
N VAL A 8 44.48 60.77 -65.89
CA VAL A 8 45.10 61.33 -67.14
C VAL A 8 44.82 62.85 -67.24
N ILE A 9 45.73 63.79 -67.56
CA ILE A 9 47.19 63.93 -67.75
C ILE A 9 47.38 65.30 -68.47
N PHE A 10 48.50 65.99 -68.21
CA PHE A 10 49.26 66.88 -69.13
C PHE A 10 48.59 68.23 -69.56
N MET A 11 49.28 69.28 -70.05
CA MET A 11 50.67 69.51 -70.50
C MET A 11 50.97 71.03 -70.55
N ILE A 12 52.22 71.37 -70.26
CA ILE A 12 53.16 72.30 -70.95
C ILE A 12 52.59 73.28 -72.00
N LEU A 13 52.99 74.57 -71.93
CA LEU A 13 53.72 75.28 -73.00
C LEU A 13 54.12 76.71 -72.61
N SER A 14 55.44 76.97 -72.62
CA SER A 14 56.03 78.28 -72.87
C SER A 14 55.75 78.73 -74.30
N PHE A 15 55.58 80.04 -74.52
CA PHE A 15 56.13 80.72 -75.70
C PHE A 15 56.48 82.18 -75.37
N CYS A 16 57.71 82.55 -75.72
CA CYS A 16 58.24 83.91 -75.78
C CYS A 16 57.55 84.72 -76.88
N ILE A 17 57.41 86.04 -76.70
CA ILE A 17 57.67 87.01 -77.76
C ILE A 17 58.37 88.25 -77.17
N ASN A 18 59.60 88.47 -77.63
CA ASN A 18 60.36 89.71 -77.55
C ASN A 18 60.21 90.38 -78.93
N VAL A 19 59.85 91.67 -79.00
CA VAL A 19 60.09 92.47 -80.22
C VAL A 19 60.65 93.83 -79.82
N HIS A 20 61.87 94.08 -80.28
CA HIS A 20 62.52 95.38 -80.38
C HIS A 20 62.82 95.64 -81.86
N ALA A 21 62.50 96.83 -82.36
CA ALA A 21 63.18 97.52 -83.48
C ALA A 21 62.59 98.94 -83.57
N ALA A 22 63.34 100.00 -83.25
CA ALA A 22 64.35 100.69 -84.07
C ALA A 22 63.77 101.82 -84.98
N ASN A 23 64.07 103.04 -84.52
CA ASN A 23 64.28 104.34 -85.19
C ASN A 23 64.28 104.40 -86.74
N ILE A 24 63.67 105.45 -87.34
CA ILE A 24 64.32 106.45 -88.23
C ILE A 24 63.32 107.50 -88.76
N GLN A 25 63.68 108.75 -88.48
CA GLN A 25 63.49 110.06 -89.14
C GLN A 25 62.69 110.28 -90.47
N ALA A 26 61.88 111.34 -90.39
CA ALA A 26 61.94 112.62 -91.15
C ALA A 26 61.20 112.81 -92.50
N LYS A 27 60.35 113.85 -92.52
CA LYS A 27 60.49 115.16 -93.22
C LYS A 27 59.22 115.61 -94.00
N ASN A 28 58.80 116.83 -93.61
CA ASN A 28 58.28 117.95 -94.40
C ASN A 28 57.04 117.78 -95.29
N GLU A 29 56.02 118.62 -95.06
CA GLU A 29 55.67 119.70 -96.00
C GLU A 29 54.80 120.78 -95.33
N ALA A 30 54.89 121.99 -95.87
CA ALA A 30 54.49 123.26 -95.27
C ALA A 30 53.18 123.82 -95.88
N ALA A 31 52.46 124.63 -95.12
CA ALA A 31 51.59 125.69 -95.64
C ALA A 31 51.39 126.79 -94.58
N ASN A 32 51.71 128.03 -94.97
CA ASN A 32 51.49 129.26 -94.21
C ASN A 32 50.08 129.80 -94.47
N ASP A 33 49.41 130.30 -93.44
CA ASP A 33 48.54 131.48 -93.50
C ASP A 33 48.44 132.12 -92.11
N THR A 34 48.71 133.42 -92.00
CA THR A 34 48.68 134.21 -90.75
C THR A 34 47.41 135.04 -90.63
N ILE A 35 46.66 134.88 -89.52
CA ILE A 35 45.63 135.80 -89.02
C ILE A 35 45.70 135.86 -87.47
N SER A 36 45.55 137.07 -86.90
CA SER A 36 45.81 137.52 -85.50
C SER A 36 44.87 136.98 -84.39
N VAL A 37 45.43 136.62 -83.22
CA VAL A 37 44.69 136.28 -81.97
C VAL A 37 45.48 136.68 -80.68
N THR A 38 44.79 137.23 -79.67
CA THR A 38 45.23 137.55 -78.29
C THR A 38 45.58 136.31 -77.44
N VAL A 39 46.64 136.36 -76.62
CA VAL A 39 46.98 135.29 -75.64
C VAL A 39 46.77 135.77 -74.20
N ASP A 40 45.89 135.04 -73.51
CA ASP A 40 45.60 135.02 -72.06
C ASP A 40 46.50 133.96 -71.40
N SER A 41 47.06 134.19 -70.21
CA SER A 41 47.90 133.20 -69.51
C SER A 41 47.36 132.91 -68.10
N ASN A 42 46.68 131.77 -67.95
CA ASN A 42 46.23 131.16 -66.69
C ASN A 42 47.37 130.32 -66.06
N TYR A 43 47.90 130.73 -64.89
CA TYR A 43 48.90 129.95 -64.13
C TYR A 43 48.25 129.18 -62.96
N ILE A 44 48.38 127.85 -62.93
CA ILE A 44 47.93 126.94 -61.84
C ILE A 44 48.99 126.87 -60.71
N PRO A 45 48.63 126.49 -59.45
CA PRO A 45 49.60 126.25 -58.38
C PRO A 45 50.52 125.07 -58.71
N SER A 46 51.75 125.06 -58.18
CA SER A 46 52.66 123.92 -58.28
C SER A 46 53.22 123.58 -56.90
N PHE A 47 53.17 122.29 -56.53
CA PHE A 47 53.86 121.82 -55.34
C PHE A 47 55.37 121.94 -55.53
N THR A 48 56.03 122.61 -54.59
CA THR A 48 57.48 122.76 -54.51
C THR A 48 58.12 121.72 -53.61
N LYS A 49 57.36 121.16 -52.66
CA LYS A 49 57.80 120.09 -51.75
C LYS A 49 56.69 119.07 -51.55
N ILE A 50 56.99 117.81 -51.86
CA ILE A 50 56.15 116.63 -51.59
C ILE A 50 57.13 115.53 -51.15
N PRO A 51 56.77 114.64 -50.20
CA PRO A 51 57.58 113.46 -49.91
C PRO A 51 57.89 112.67 -51.18
N SER A 52 59.17 112.48 -51.48
CA SER A 52 59.62 111.79 -52.69
C SER A 52 59.57 110.26 -52.58
N ALA A 53 59.30 109.73 -51.39
CA ALA A 53 59.18 108.30 -51.11
C ALA A 53 57.99 108.01 -50.17
N PRO A 54 57.43 106.79 -50.22
CA PRO A 54 56.42 106.35 -49.25
C PRO A 54 56.93 106.41 -47.81
N ILE A 55 56.06 106.77 -46.88
CA ILE A 55 56.37 106.86 -45.45
C ILE A 55 55.98 105.54 -44.79
N ALA A 56 56.89 104.91 -44.06
CA ALA A 56 56.60 103.66 -43.37
C ALA A 56 56.37 103.92 -41.87
N LEU A 57 55.23 103.48 -41.35
CA LEU A 57 54.86 103.58 -39.93
C LEU A 57 54.56 102.18 -39.40
N LYS A 58 55.08 101.85 -38.23
CA LYS A 58 54.66 100.63 -37.50
C LYS A 58 53.19 100.75 -37.15
N GLU A 59 52.45 99.65 -37.14
CA GLU A 59 51.02 99.70 -36.76
C GLU A 59 50.81 100.18 -35.31
N THR A 60 51.81 99.98 -34.46
CA THR A 60 51.86 100.49 -33.09
C THR A 60 52.23 101.97 -32.99
N TYR A 61 52.45 102.67 -34.11
CA TYR A 61 52.77 104.10 -34.12
C TYR A 61 51.59 104.94 -33.60
N ASP A 62 51.81 105.67 -32.50
CA ASP A 62 50.77 106.36 -31.74
C ASP A 62 51.03 107.87 -31.56
N GLN A 63 51.92 108.46 -32.36
CA GLN A 63 52.30 109.86 -32.22
C GLN A 63 51.38 110.78 -33.05
N PHE A 64 50.20 111.08 -32.50
CA PHE A 64 49.14 111.86 -33.18
C PHE A 64 49.47 113.34 -33.46
N ASN A 65 50.33 113.97 -32.64
CA ASN A 65 50.61 115.41 -32.75
C ASN A 65 51.77 115.76 -33.69
N THR A 66 52.51 114.76 -34.16
CA THR A 66 53.72 114.92 -34.96
C THR A 66 53.37 114.90 -36.44
N ALA A 67 53.93 115.84 -37.21
CA ALA A 67 53.80 115.82 -38.66
C ALA A 67 54.51 114.59 -39.24
N ILE A 68 53.74 113.75 -39.94
CA ILE A 68 54.20 112.56 -40.67
C ILE A 68 54.77 112.98 -42.01
N ALA A 69 54.12 113.93 -42.70
CA ALA A 69 54.55 114.47 -43.97
C ALA A 69 54.39 115.99 -44.00
N GLU A 70 55.23 116.67 -44.80
CA GLU A 70 55.15 118.11 -45.06
C GLU A 70 55.08 118.34 -46.58
N LEU A 71 54.13 119.17 -47.01
CA LEU A 71 53.91 119.55 -48.39
C LEU A 71 53.91 121.07 -48.54
N GLU A 72 54.55 121.61 -49.57
CA GLU A 72 54.60 123.05 -49.85
C GLU A 72 54.24 123.30 -51.31
N ALA A 73 53.51 124.37 -51.60
CA ALA A 73 53.12 124.76 -52.96
C ALA A 73 53.21 126.28 -53.14
N ASN A 74 53.54 126.71 -54.37
CA ASN A 74 53.68 128.11 -54.73
C ASN A 74 52.90 128.46 -56.02
N THR A 75 52.64 129.76 -56.22
CA THR A 75 51.96 130.33 -57.39
C THR A 75 52.71 131.55 -57.91
N ASN A 76 52.88 131.68 -59.24
CA ASN A 76 53.68 132.73 -59.88
C ASN A 76 52.91 134.06 -60.08
N LEU A 77 51.92 134.35 -59.24
CA LEU A 77 51.16 135.61 -59.27
C LEU A 77 51.91 136.66 -58.43
N ASN A 78 52.45 137.70 -59.06
CA ASN A 78 53.26 138.76 -58.43
C ASN A 78 52.45 139.76 -57.57
N ASP A 79 51.52 139.29 -56.73
CA ASP A 79 50.71 140.17 -55.88
C ASP A 79 50.40 139.59 -54.48
N GLY A 80 51.35 138.84 -53.89
CA GLY A 80 51.28 138.43 -52.48
C GLY A 80 50.10 137.50 -52.11
N THR A 81 49.63 136.67 -53.04
CA THR A 81 48.45 135.79 -52.85
C THR A 81 48.80 134.41 -52.25
N SER A 82 48.03 133.93 -51.27
CA SER A 82 48.24 132.66 -50.53
C SER A 82 47.51 131.45 -51.14
N ILE A 83 48.02 130.23 -50.87
CA ILE A 83 47.46 128.93 -51.32
C ILE A 83 46.71 128.24 -50.17
N ILE A 84 45.61 127.53 -50.47
CA ILE A 84 44.84 126.74 -49.50
C ILE A 84 44.99 125.26 -49.81
N PHE A 85 45.19 124.42 -48.79
CA PHE A 85 45.30 122.97 -48.91
C PHE A 85 44.09 122.24 -48.31
N ASP A 86 43.66 121.18 -48.96
CA ASP A 86 42.68 120.21 -48.45
C ASP A 86 43.07 118.77 -48.82
N LEU A 87 42.52 117.80 -48.08
CA LEU A 87 42.61 116.39 -48.48
C LEU A 87 41.51 116.10 -49.51
N ALA A 88 41.89 115.59 -50.67
CA ALA A 88 40.94 115.17 -51.68
C ALA A 88 40.13 113.97 -51.17
N LEU A 89 38.81 114.09 -51.22
CA LEU A 89 37.91 112.96 -51.01
C LEU A 89 37.92 112.10 -52.28
N ASP A 90 38.92 111.23 -52.40
CA ASP A 90 38.95 110.22 -53.46
C ASP A 90 38.10 109.01 -53.04
N ASN A 91 37.29 108.48 -53.96
CA ASN A 91 36.42 107.32 -53.74
C ASN A 91 37.16 105.96 -53.74
N ASP A 92 38.50 105.95 -53.78
CA ASP A 92 39.28 104.72 -53.67
C ASP A 92 39.26 104.18 -52.24
N ALA A 93 39.06 102.87 -52.08
CA ALA A 93 38.87 102.21 -50.78
C ALA A 93 40.07 102.31 -49.81
N THR A 94 41.21 102.87 -50.22
CA THR A 94 42.41 103.14 -49.41
C THR A 94 42.65 104.65 -49.16
N SER A 95 41.71 105.49 -49.56
CA SER A 95 41.70 106.95 -49.36
C SER A 95 41.32 107.26 -47.92
N ASN A 96 42.33 107.42 -47.06
CA ASN A 96 42.21 107.93 -45.69
C ASN A 96 40.99 107.41 -44.87
N ILE A 97 40.80 106.09 -44.86
CA ILE A 97 39.65 105.44 -44.19
C ILE A 97 39.53 105.93 -42.74
N GLN A 98 38.30 106.24 -42.29
CA GLN A 98 38.00 106.71 -40.93
C GLN A 98 38.72 108.00 -40.47
N ASN A 99 39.23 108.82 -41.39
CA ASN A 99 40.09 109.96 -41.08
C ASN A 99 41.35 109.55 -40.28
N THR A 100 41.93 108.38 -40.62
CA THR A 100 43.16 107.86 -39.99
C THR A 100 44.33 108.85 -40.10
N PHE A 101 44.30 109.76 -41.08
CA PHE A 101 45.21 110.89 -41.22
C PHE A 101 44.43 112.21 -41.32
N ILE A 102 45.02 113.29 -40.82
CA ILE A 102 44.45 114.64 -40.84
C ILE A 102 45.47 115.64 -41.41
N LEU A 103 45.00 116.79 -41.91
CA LEU A 103 45.85 117.81 -42.52
C LEU A 103 45.77 119.13 -41.75
N GLU A 104 46.93 119.72 -41.46
CA GLU A 104 47.07 121.02 -40.79
C GLU A 104 47.91 121.97 -41.65
N GLN A 105 47.42 123.19 -41.92
CA GLN A 105 48.09 124.16 -42.78
C GLN A 105 48.68 125.34 -42.00
N VAL A 106 49.91 125.74 -42.34
CA VAL A 106 50.56 126.98 -41.91
C VAL A 106 51.14 127.69 -43.13
N ASN A 107 50.64 128.89 -43.45
CA ASN A 107 51.01 129.65 -44.66
C ASN A 107 50.85 128.81 -45.93
N ASN A 108 51.92 128.65 -46.72
CA ASN A 108 51.93 127.87 -47.96
C ASN A 108 52.40 126.41 -47.77
N THR A 109 52.37 125.92 -46.52
CA THR A 109 52.82 124.56 -46.16
C THR A 109 51.70 123.80 -45.44
N ALA A 110 51.49 122.53 -45.82
CA ALA A 110 50.55 121.60 -45.19
C ALA A 110 51.28 120.41 -44.55
N TYR A 111 50.83 119.98 -43.38
CA TYR A 111 51.37 118.86 -42.62
C TYR A 111 50.32 117.76 -42.47
N ILE A 112 50.67 116.52 -42.81
CA ILE A 112 49.83 115.33 -42.56
C ILE A 112 50.17 114.80 -41.17
N LYS A 113 49.17 114.53 -40.33
CA LYS A 113 49.30 113.93 -38.98
C LYS A 113 48.39 112.71 -38.83
N LEU A 114 48.62 111.90 -37.81
CA LEU A 114 47.75 110.75 -37.50
C LEU A 114 46.44 111.24 -36.84
N GLY A 115 45.31 110.70 -37.28
CA GLY A 115 43.98 110.90 -36.71
C GLY A 115 43.36 109.63 -36.10
N GLY A 116 43.85 108.43 -36.43
CA GLY A 116 43.39 107.13 -35.91
C GLY A 116 44.52 106.10 -35.79
N LYS A 117 44.31 105.02 -35.02
CA LYS A 117 45.32 103.95 -34.87
C LYS A 117 45.49 103.16 -36.17
N LEU A 118 46.70 102.67 -36.39
CA LEU A 118 47.04 101.77 -37.50
C LEU A 118 46.86 100.32 -37.05
N ASP A 119 46.59 99.43 -37.99
CA ASP A 119 46.37 97.99 -37.80
C ASP A 119 46.71 97.32 -39.14
N TYR A 120 47.79 96.53 -39.15
CA TYR A 120 48.37 95.96 -40.36
C TYR A 120 47.46 94.87 -40.94
N GLU A 121 46.90 94.02 -40.09
CA GLU A 121 45.98 92.93 -40.45
C GLU A 121 44.72 93.47 -41.15
N LYS A 122 44.36 94.73 -40.87
CA LYS A 122 43.24 95.41 -41.54
C LYS A 122 43.64 96.23 -42.77
N VAL A 123 44.63 97.11 -42.67
CA VAL A 123 45.00 98.04 -43.77
C VAL A 123 46.53 98.23 -43.84
N GLN A 124 47.13 97.74 -44.92
CA GLN A 124 48.59 97.70 -45.09
C GLN A 124 49.19 98.96 -45.74
N GLU A 125 48.41 99.73 -46.51
CA GLU A 125 48.87 100.94 -47.20
C GLU A 125 47.75 101.95 -47.37
N TYR A 126 48.06 103.22 -47.11
CA TYR A 126 47.18 104.37 -47.32
C TYR A 126 47.75 105.26 -48.43
N ARG A 127 46.87 105.73 -49.33
CA ARG A 127 47.20 106.73 -50.36
C ARG A 127 46.43 108.01 -50.05
N ILE A 128 47.15 109.04 -49.59
CA ILE A 128 46.59 110.32 -49.15
C ILE A 128 46.80 111.36 -50.24
N THR A 129 45.73 111.74 -50.94
CA THR A 129 45.79 112.79 -51.96
C THR A 129 45.58 114.17 -51.33
N VAL A 130 46.60 115.03 -51.40
CA VAL A 130 46.56 116.42 -50.94
C VAL A 130 46.38 117.34 -52.13
N ARG A 131 45.48 118.30 -52.02
CA ARG A 131 45.12 119.25 -53.08
C ARG A 131 45.46 120.67 -52.64
N ALA A 132 46.11 121.43 -53.52
CA ALA A 132 46.50 122.82 -53.32
C ALA A 132 45.75 123.73 -54.31
N MET A 133 45.11 124.78 -53.81
CA MET A 133 44.24 125.67 -54.58
C MET A 133 44.66 127.15 -54.42
N ASN A 134 44.72 127.90 -55.51
CA ASN A 134 44.91 129.36 -55.45
C ASN A 134 43.57 130.12 -55.36
N VAL A 135 43.66 131.44 -55.11
CA VAL A 135 42.50 132.34 -55.02
C VAL A 135 41.64 132.44 -56.30
N LYS A 136 42.15 132.02 -57.47
CA LYS A 136 41.37 131.93 -58.72
C LYS A 136 40.65 130.58 -58.88
N GLY A 137 40.74 129.70 -57.88
CA GLY A 137 40.10 128.38 -57.89
C GLY A 137 40.83 127.32 -58.72
N LEU A 138 42.03 127.62 -59.23
CA LEU A 138 42.86 126.65 -59.95
C LEU A 138 43.57 125.72 -58.95
N LYS A 139 43.62 124.42 -59.25
CA LYS A 139 44.04 123.38 -58.32
C LYS A 139 45.19 122.53 -58.88
N ALA A 140 46.04 122.04 -57.99
CA ALA A 140 47.02 120.99 -58.23
C ALA A 140 46.88 119.91 -57.14
N GLU A 141 47.21 118.67 -57.45
CA GLU A 141 47.09 117.52 -56.52
C GLU A 141 48.42 116.76 -56.41
N ALA A 142 48.66 116.19 -55.24
CA ALA A 142 49.84 115.39 -54.91
C ALA A 142 49.43 114.21 -54.01
N ALA A 143 49.90 113.00 -54.31
CA ALA A 143 49.63 111.83 -53.49
C ALA A 143 50.80 111.51 -52.55
N VAL A 144 50.50 111.27 -51.27
CA VAL A 144 51.42 110.78 -50.24
C VAL A 144 51.05 109.34 -49.92
N LEU A 145 52.02 108.43 -50.06
CA LEU A 145 51.83 107.02 -49.74
C LEU A 145 52.35 106.74 -48.34
N ILE A 146 51.54 106.08 -47.50
CA ILE A 146 51.90 105.67 -46.14
C ILE A 146 51.73 104.16 -46.03
N LYS A 147 52.81 103.43 -45.78
CA LYS A 147 52.83 101.99 -45.57
C LYS A 147 52.79 101.67 -44.08
N VAL A 148 51.92 100.76 -43.68
CA VAL A 148 51.89 100.19 -42.34
C VAL A 148 52.87 99.02 -42.29
N LEU A 149 53.70 98.96 -41.26
CA LEU A 149 54.61 97.84 -40.98
C LEU A 149 53.99 96.96 -39.90
N ASP A 150 53.91 95.67 -40.22
CA ASP A 150 53.49 94.56 -39.36
C ASP A 150 54.39 94.44 -38.12
N GLU A 151 53.80 94.09 -36.98
CA GLU A 151 54.45 93.80 -35.71
C GLU A 151 53.81 92.53 -35.10
N ASN A 152 54.58 91.74 -34.35
CA ASN A 152 54.04 90.51 -33.74
C ASN A 152 53.09 90.79 -32.56
N ASP A 153 51.80 90.94 -32.87
CA ASP A 153 50.74 91.20 -31.90
C ASP A 153 49.63 90.14 -31.85
N ASN A 154 49.75 89.03 -32.61
CA ASN A 154 48.88 87.86 -32.55
C ASN A 154 49.59 86.63 -31.92
N ILE A 155 48.81 85.77 -31.22
CA ILE A 155 49.34 84.59 -30.52
C ILE A 155 48.92 83.32 -31.30
N PRO A 156 49.80 82.32 -31.52
CA PRO A 156 49.44 81.07 -32.20
C PRO A 156 48.31 80.30 -31.51
N GLU A 157 47.32 79.83 -32.27
CA GLU A 157 46.21 79.00 -31.76
C GLU A 157 46.30 77.55 -32.25
N ILE A 158 46.33 76.56 -31.34
CA ILE A 158 46.29 75.13 -31.68
C ILE A 158 44.86 74.71 -32.06
N THR A 159 44.67 74.17 -33.27
CA THR A 159 43.38 73.77 -33.83
C THR A 159 43.40 72.31 -34.35
N GLY A 160 42.24 71.65 -34.43
CA GLY A 160 42.11 70.28 -34.97
C GLY A 160 41.77 69.19 -33.95
N ASN A 161 41.92 67.91 -34.35
CA ASN A 161 41.64 66.74 -33.51
C ASN A 161 42.79 66.49 -32.52
N LEU A 162 42.48 66.46 -31.22
CA LEU A 162 43.44 66.31 -30.13
C LEU A 162 43.53 64.89 -29.55
N ASN A 163 42.94 63.90 -30.22
CA ASN A 163 42.98 62.50 -29.80
C ASN A 163 43.99 61.71 -30.65
N GLY A 164 45.13 61.38 -30.05
CA GLY A 164 46.13 60.48 -30.66
C GLY A 164 45.85 59.03 -30.29
N VAL A 165 46.10 58.11 -31.23
CA VAL A 165 46.04 56.67 -30.97
C VAL A 165 47.27 56.01 -31.58
N ILE A 166 47.81 55.02 -30.87
CA ILE A 166 48.85 54.13 -31.38
C ILE A 166 48.48 52.71 -31.00
N LEU A 167 48.70 51.75 -31.89
CA LEU A 167 48.52 50.35 -31.58
C LEU A 167 49.75 49.86 -30.81
N GLU A 168 49.60 48.99 -29.82
CA GLU A 168 50.75 48.46 -29.10
C GLU A 168 51.65 47.60 -30.00
N HIS A 169 52.89 47.35 -29.55
CA HIS A 169 53.90 46.63 -30.31
C HIS A 169 54.22 47.21 -31.70
N GLU A 170 53.84 48.46 -31.95
CA GLU A 170 54.32 49.21 -33.11
C GLU A 170 55.77 49.67 -32.86
N PRO A 171 56.65 49.58 -33.87
CA PRO A 171 58.05 49.99 -33.70
C PRO A 171 58.16 51.47 -33.35
N ALA A 172 59.32 51.86 -32.81
CA ALA A 172 59.67 53.27 -32.66
C ALA A 172 59.60 54.00 -34.02
N ASP A 173 59.37 55.31 -33.97
CA ASP A 173 59.11 56.21 -35.10
C ASP A 173 57.74 56.02 -35.78
N THR A 174 56.82 55.27 -35.15
CA THR A 174 55.44 55.14 -35.65
C THR A 174 54.69 56.45 -35.48
N PHE A 175 54.03 56.90 -36.56
CA PHE A 175 53.20 58.10 -36.53
C PHE A 175 51.96 57.91 -35.64
N VAL A 176 51.76 58.84 -34.70
CA VAL A 176 50.64 58.79 -33.74
C VAL A 176 49.55 59.79 -34.13
N MET A 177 49.92 61.05 -34.32
CA MET A 177 49.00 62.12 -34.71
C MET A 177 49.76 63.36 -35.19
N GLN A 178 49.05 64.33 -35.76
CA GLN A 178 49.60 65.64 -36.11
C GLN A 178 48.84 66.75 -35.41
N VAL A 179 49.57 67.67 -34.78
CA VAL A 179 49.03 68.91 -34.19
C VAL A 179 49.22 70.06 -35.17
N LYS A 180 48.23 70.95 -35.26
CA LYS A 180 48.30 72.14 -36.11
C LYS A 180 47.99 73.39 -35.30
N ALA A 181 48.68 74.48 -35.62
CA ALA A 181 48.44 75.79 -35.02
C ALA A 181 48.49 76.89 -36.09
N HIS A 182 47.77 77.98 -35.86
CA HIS A 182 47.66 79.11 -36.78
C HIS A 182 47.97 80.41 -36.05
N ASP A 183 48.79 81.27 -36.65
CA ASP A 183 49.08 82.63 -36.20
C ASP A 183 48.59 83.61 -37.27
N ASN A 184 48.01 84.73 -36.83
CA ASN A 184 47.28 85.68 -37.67
C ASN A 184 48.12 86.89 -38.11
N ASP A 185 49.34 87.09 -37.62
CA ASP A 185 50.19 88.20 -38.08
C ASP A 185 50.37 88.15 -39.61
N GLY A 186 50.37 89.30 -40.26
CA GLY A 186 50.27 89.36 -41.72
C GLY A 186 51.54 88.96 -42.48
N THR A 187 52.71 88.88 -41.83
CA THR A 187 53.99 88.53 -42.47
C THR A 187 54.64 87.28 -41.90
N SER A 188 55.45 86.62 -42.75
CA SER A 188 56.23 85.43 -42.37
C SER A 188 57.30 85.70 -41.31
N ALA A 189 57.61 86.96 -41.02
CA ALA A 189 58.52 87.32 -39.95
C ALA A 189 57.88 87.08 -38.57
N HIS A 190 56.54 87.07 -38.49
CA HIS A 190 55.78 87.07 -37.25
C HIS A 190 54.84 85.85 -37.12
N ASN A 191 54.35 85.27 -38.23
CA ASN A 191 53.34 84.19 -38.19
C ASN A 191 53.83 82.73 -38.37
N ILE A 192 55.15 82.46 -38.35
CA ILE A 192 55.65 81.08 -38.52
C ILE A 192 55.67 80.38 -37.16
N VAL A 193 54.81 79.35 -37.02
CA VAL A 193 54.68 78.58 -35.78
C VAL A 193 55.62 77.37 -35.75
N SER A 194 56.21 77.12 -34.59
CA SER A 194 56.98 75.92 -34.28
C SER A 194 56.40 75.16 -33.09
N TYR A 195 56.62 73.84 -33.05
CA TYR A 195 56.04 72.95 -32.04
C TYR A 195 57.09 72.28 -31.15
N ARG A 196 56.74 72.06 -29.88
CA ARG A 196 57.55 71.25 -28.95
C ARG A 196 56.68 70.58 -27.90
N LEU A 197 57.10 69.40 -27.43
CA LEU A 197 56.46 68.75 -26.28
C LEU A 197 57.01 69.30 -24.97
N GLU A 198 56.27 69.20 -23.87
CA GLU A 198 56.74 69.47 -22.50
C GLU A 198 56.50 68.29 -21.56
N GLY A 199 57.24 68.28 -20.45
CA GLY A 199 57.11 67.26 -19.41
C GLY A 199 57.69 65.90 -19.80
N THR A 200 57.20 64.85 -19.14
CA THR A 200 57.68 63.47 -19.27
C THR A 200 57.32 62.80 -20.60
N ALA A 201 56.36 63.37 -21.35
CA ALA A 201 55.96 62.85 -22.65
C ALA A 201 57.11 62.77 -23.67
N ARG A 202 58.15 63.61 -23.51
CA ARG A 202 59.38 63.58 -24.34
C ARG A 202 60.16 62.27 -24.27
N GLN A 203 59.92 61.44 -23.25
CA GLN A 203 60.54 60.10 -23.14
C GLN A 203 59.86 59.06 -24.03
N TYR A 204 58.59 59.30 -24.39
CA TYR A 204 57.73 58.35 -25.09
C TYR A 204 57.41 58.80 -26.51
N PHE A 205 57.43 60.11 -26.77
CA PHE A 205 57.03 60.71 -28.04
C PHE A 205 58.01 61.81 -28.48
N HIS A 206 58.17 61.92 -29.80
CA HIS A 206 58.85 63.02 -30.48
C HIS A 206 57.84 63.85 -31.25
N ILE A 207 57.98 65.19 -31.26
CA ILE A 207 57.21 66.07 -32.15
C ILE A 207 58.15 66.77 -33.13
N ASP A 208 57.83 66.69 -34.41
CA ASP A 208 58.54 67.46 -35.42
C ASP A 208 58.17 68.95 -35.29
N SER A 209 59.19 69.79 -35.13
CA SER A 209 59.01 71.19 -34.74
C SER A 209 58.40 72.06 -35.84
N LYS A 210 58.29 71.59 -37.09
CA LYS A 210 57.75 72.34 -38.22
C LYS A 210 56.37 71.84 -38.66
N THR A 211 56.18 70.53 -38.59
CA THR A 211 54.96 69.86 -39.08
C THR A 211 53.97 69.55 -37.97
N GLY A 212 54.42 69.49 -36.70
CA GLY A 212 53.59 69.09 -35.57
C GLY A 212 53.28 67.60 -35.52
N ASN A 213 53.96 66.78 -36.32
CA ASN A 213 53.81 65.32 -36.32
C ASN A 213 54.39 64.73 -35.03
N ILE A 214 53.56 64.03 -34.27
CA ILE A 214 53.95 63.26 -33.09
C ILE A 214 54.21 61.81 -33.50
N THR A 215 55.39 61.30 -33.18
CA THR A 215 55.86 59.94 -33.45
C THR A 215 56.25 59.25 -32.14
N SER A 216 56.16 57.93 -32.08
CA SER A 216 56.61 57.14 -30.92
C SER A 216 58.14 57.10 -30.85
N LEU A 217 58.69 57.10 -29.64
CA LEU A 217 60.12 56.85 -29.39
C LEU A 217 60.39 55.46 -28.82
N VAL A 218 59.35 54.82 -28.30
CA VAL A 218 59.40 53.50 -27.72
C VAL A 218 58.26 52.66 -28.28
N GLU A 219 58.42 51.35 -28.15
CA GLU A 219 57.34 50.40 -28.29
C GLU A 219 56.43 50.49 -27.06
N PHE A 220 55.12 50.55 -27.28
CA PHE A 220 54.12 50.60 -26.21
C PHE A 220 53.57 49.21 -25.94
N ASP A 221 53.24 48.96 -24.69
CA ASP A 221 52.58 47.78 -24.15
C ASP A 221 51.36 48.29 -23.37
N ARG A 222 50.17 47.89 -23.79
CA ARG A 222 48.90 48.39 -23.28
C ARG A 222 48.61 47.82 -21.89
N GLU A 223 48.95 46.55 -21.65
CA GLU A 223 48.80 45.85 -20.36
C GLU A 223 49.62 46.54 -19.26
N ALA A 224 50.77 47.12 -19.64
CA ALA A 224 51.54 47.96 -18.74
C ALA A 224 50.90 49.35 -18.52
N LYS A 225 50.50 50.04 -19.60
CA LYS A 225 49.86 51.37 -19.52
C LYS A 225 49.14 51.77 -20.82
N ASP A 226 47.87 52.13 -20.69
CA ASP A 226 46.96 52.36 -21.83
C ASP A 226 46.80 53.85 -22.27
N ILE A 227 47.13 54.83 -21.40
CA ILE A 227 46.91 56.26 -21.67
C ILE A 227 48.12 57.12 -21.26
N TYR A 228 48.55 58.00 -22.16
CA TYR A 228 49.65 58.93 -21.95
C TYR A 228 49.20 60.40 -22.14
N PRO A 229 49.28 61.24 -21.09
CA PRO A 229 49.06 62.68 -21.23
C PRO A 229 50.28 63.36 -21.85
N VAL A 230 50.06 64.20 -22.86
CA VAL A 230 51.11 64.90 -23.60
C VAL A 230 50.80 66.39 -23.63
N THR A 231 51.77 67.23 -23.26
CA THR A 231 51.62 68.69 -23.32
C THR A 231 52.38 69.22 -24.53
N VAL A 232 51.68 69.93 -25.42
CA VAL A 232 52.24 70.54 -26.64
C VAL A 232 52.26 72.05 -26.49
N VAL A 233 53.36 72.65 -26.92
CA VAL A 233 53.55 74.10 -27.01
C VAL A 233 53.71 74.47 -28.48
N ALA A 234 52.96 75.47 -28.93
CA ALA A 234 53.09 76.10 -30.23
C ALA A 234 53.57 77.55 -30.03
N GLU A 235 54.68 77.94 -30.65
CA GLU A 235 55.32 79.26 -30.48
C GLU A 235 55.66 79.90 -31.83
N ASP A 236 55.44 81.20 -31.97
CA ASP A 236 55.77 81.95 -33.19
C ASP A 236 57.29 82.19 -33.36
N ASN A 237 57.71 82.89 -34.41
CA ASN A 237 59.12 83.06 -34.77
C ASN A 237 59.74 84.42 -34.41
N SER A 238 59.08 85.30 -33.64
CA SER A 238 59.61 86.65 -33.37
C SER A 238 59.25 87.19 -31.98
N PRO A 239 60.01 88.15 -31.40
CA PRO A 239 59.67 88.70 -30.09
C PRO A 239 58.30 89.38 -30.05
N SER A 240 57.49 89.01 -29.06
CA SER A 240 56.15 89.56 -28.83
C SER A 240 56.18 91.05 -28.51
N VAL A 241 55.36 91.82 -29.23
CA VAL A 241 55.08 93.22 -28.92
C VAL A 241 54.07 93.36 -27.77
N LEU A 242 53.20 92.36 -27.56
CA LEU A 242 52.25 92.33 -26.46
C LEU A 242 52.93 92.25 -25.08
N PHE A 243 53.96 91.40 -24.95
CA PHE A 243 54.57 91.09 -23.66
C PHE A 243 55.91 91.78 -23.41
N ASN A 244 56.56 92.30 -24.46
CA ASN A 244 57.79 93.09 -24.41
C ASN A 244 58.91 92.47 -23.55
N ASN A 245 59.01 91.13 -23.57
CA ASN A 245 59.92 90.32 -22.76
C ASN A 245 61.03 89.64 -23.58
N GLY A 246 61.11 89.96 -24.87
CA GLY A 246 62.07 89.38 -25.81
C GLY A 246 61.79 87.93 -26.23
N LYS A 247 60.62 87.37 -25.89
CA LYS A 247 60.22 86.00 -26.25
C LYS A 247 59.09 85.99 -27.29
N PRO A 248 58.98 84.93 -28.10
CA PRO A 248 57.82 84.68 -28.96
C PRO A 248 56.49 84.55 -28.21
N ASN A 249 55.37 84.80 -28.88
CA ASN A 249 54.06 84.39 -28.39
C ASN A 249 53.96 82.86 -28.44
N SER A 250 53.28 82.27 -27.45
CA SER A 250 53.13 80.81 -27.37
C SER A 250 51.83 80.39 -26.70
N THR A 251 51.33 79.22 -27.11
CA THR A 251 50.14 78.56 -26.57
C THR A 251 50.48 77.15 -26.10
N VAL A 252 49.96 76.76 -24.94
CA VAL A 252 50.17 75.44 -24.33
C VAL A 252 48.86 74.66 -24.27
N LYS A 253 48.86 73.39 -24.70
CA LYS A 253 47.67 72.50 -24.68
C LYS A 253 48.04 71.08 -24.26
N GLN A 254 47.25 70.47 -23.37
CA GLN A 254 47.37 69.06 -23.02
C GLN A 254 46.46 68.19 -23.88
N LEU A 255 46.98 67.08 -24.39
CA LEU A 255 46.30 66.06 -25.18
C LEU A 255 46.52 64.65 -24.57
N PHE A 256 45.72 63.67 -24.97
CA PHE A 256 45.82 62.29 -24.49
C PHE A 256 46.04 61.34 -25.66
N ILE A 257 47.10 60.54 -25.57
CA ILE A 257 47.39 59.47 -26.52
C ILE A 257 46.95 58.15 -25.89
N ARG A 258 46.12 57.38 -26.60
CA ARG A 258 45.68 56.05 -26.16
C ARG A 258 46.43 54.95 -26.90
N VAL A 259 46.85 53.93 -26.17
CA VAL A 259 47.37 52.69 -26.73
C VAL A 259 46.18 51.77 -27.03
N LEU A 260 46.08 51.29 -28.26
CA LEU A 260 45.09 50.31 -28.68
C LEU A 260 45.66 48.89 -28.52
N ASP A 261 44.77 47.97 -28.20
CA ASP A 261 45.04 46.57 -27.90
C ASP A 261 45.34 45.77 -29.19
N LYS A 262 46.36 44.91 -29.15
CA LYS A 262 46.55 43.77 -30.04
C LYS A 262 46.38 42.51 -29.21
N ASN A 263 45.77 41.49 -29.78
CA ASN A 263 45.74 40.19 -29.12
C ASN A 263 47.13 39.57 -29.17
N ASP A 264 47.88 39.70 -28.08
CA ASP A 264 49.27 39.24 -27.92
C ASP A 264 49.47 38.37 -26.66
N HIS A 265 48.48 38.33 -25.77
CA HIS A 265 48.45 37.44 -24.62
C HIS A 265 47.61 36.19 -24.89
N PRO A 266 48.12 34.98 -24.60
CA PRO A 266 47.33 33.76 -24.74
C PRO A 266 46.38 33.56 -23.54
N PRO A 267 45.20 32.94 -23.74
CA PRO A 267 44.32 32.56 -22.64
C PRO A 267 45.02 31.52 -21.76
N ARG A 268 44.89 31.63 -20.43
CA ARG A 268 45.50 30.73 -19.45
C ARG A 268 44.47 30.18 -18.49
N PHE A 269 44.39 28.86 -18.36
CA PHE A 269 43.56 28.21 -17.35
C PHE A 269 44.00 28.58 -15.93
N GLU A 270 43.04 28.74 -15.01
CA GLU A 270 43.31 29.01 -13.60
C GLU A 270 44.04 27.82 -12.94
N GLU A 271 43.71 26.59 -13.35
CA GLU A 271 44.36 25.36 -12.89
C GLU A 271 44.97 24.58 -14.07
N GLN A 272 46.14 24.00 -13.85
CA GLN A 272 46.80 23.11 -14.82
C GLN A 272 46.13 21.74 -14.91
N TYR A 273 45.34 21.38 -13.90
CA TYR A 273 44.66 20.10 -13.78
C TYR A 273 43.40 20.26 -12.91
N TYR A 274 42.27 19.77 -13.41
CA TYR A 274 41.00 19.72 -12.69
C TYR A 274 40.64 18.27 -12.40
N GLU A 275 40.12 18.01 -11.20
CA GLU A 275 39.70 16.67 -10.80
C GLU A 275 38.31 16.72 -10.17
N VAL A 276 37.46 15.78 -10.59
CA VAL A 276 36.13 15.59 -10.02
C VAL A 276 35.89 14.12 -9.80
N ASN A 277 35.49 13.80 -8.59
CA ASN A 277 35.29 12.43 -8.14
C ASN A 277 33.82 12.15 -7.88
N ASN A 278 33.47 10.88 -7.94
CA ASN A 278 32.15 10.36 -7.60
C ASN A 278 31.01 10.83 -8.54
N ILE A 279 31.25 10.96 -9.84
CA ILE A 279 30.15 11.19 -10.80
C ILE A 279 29.37 9.87 -10.96
N PRO A 280 28.09 9.79 -10.52
CA PRO A 280 27.30 8.57 -10.64
C PRO A 280 27.19 8.13 -12.10
N GLU A 281 27.34 6.84 -12.39
CA GLU A 281 27.19 6.36 -13.76
C GLU A 281 25.76 6.49 -14.30
N ASP A 282 24.78 6.51 -13.39
CA ASP A 282 23.37 6.76 -13.67
C ASP A 282 23.03 8.26 -13.81
N ALA A 283 24.02 9.15 -13.77
CA ALA A 283 23.81 10.59 -13.89
C ALA A 283 23.08 10.95 -15.20
N ASP A 284 22.00 11.72 -15.06
CA ASP A 284 21.18 12.15 -16.19
C ASP A 284 22.00 12.96 -17.21
N ILE A 285 21.60 12.86 -18.48
CA ILE A 285 22.14 13.72 -19.53
C ILE A 285 21.91 15.18 -19.15
N ASN A 286 22.94 16.01 -19.31
CA ASN A 286 23.06 17.41 -18.89
C ASN A 286 23.38 17.64 -17.40
N THR A 287 23.64 16.58 -16.61
CA THR A 287 24.16 16.76 -15.26
C THR A 287 25.49 17.52 -15.31
N SER A 288 25.58 18.62 -14.55
CA SER A 288 26.79 19.44 -14.43
C SER A 288 27.89 18.68 -13.69
N VAL A 289 29.08 18.64 -14.28
CA VAL A 289 30.22 17.89 -13.74
C VAL A 289 31.22 18.83 -13.08
N ILE A 290 31.80 19.74 -13.87
CA ILE A 290 32.77 20.72 -13.39
C ILE A 290 32.81 21.93 -14.34
N LYS A 291 33.20 23.10 -13.85
CA LYS A 291 33.41 24.29 -14.67
C LYS A 291 34.89 24.63 -14.72
N VAL A 292 35.48 24.60 -15.91
CA VAL A 292 36.86 25.08 -16.13
C VAL A 292 36.85 26.57 -16.46
N LYS A 293 37.95 27.26 -16.17
CA LYS A 293 38.04 28.71 -16.40
C LYS A 293 39.43 29.10 -16.85
N ALA A 294 39.48 29.87 -17.94
CA ALA A 294 40.68 30.52 -18.44
C ALA A 294 40.52 32.04 -18.39
N THR A 295 41.65 32.73 -18.22
CA THR A 295 41.77 34.18 -18.16
C THR A 295 42.79 34.65 -19.18
N ASP A 296 42.55 35.82 -19.74
CA ASP A 296 43.38 36.44 -20.76
C ASP A 296 43.55 37.93 -20.41
N LEU A 297 44.73 38.49 -20.68
CA LEU A 297 45.14 39.83 -20.22
C LEU A 297 44.79 40.95 -21.22
N ASP A 298 44.47 40.58 -22.45
CA ASP A 298 44.02 41.49 -23.51
C ASP A 298 42.73 42.24 -23.13
N LYS A 299 42.33 43.23 -23.92
CA LYS A 299 41.06 43.93 -23.73
C LYS A 299 39.87 43.11 -24.21
N ASP A 300 38.90 42.90 -23.32
CA ASP A 300 37.63 42.22 -23.63
C ASP A 300 37.83 40.87 -24.38
N PRO A 301 38.67 39.96 -23.85
CA PRO A 301 39.07 38.74 -24.55
C PRO A 301 37.88 37.80 -24.72
N LYS A 302 37.71 37.25 -25.93
CA LYS A 302 36.63 36.30 -26.26
C LYS A 302 37.13 34.87 -26.21
N ILE A 303 37.15 34.29 -25.02
CA ILE A 303 37.62 32.93 -24.80
C ILE A 303 36.51 31.92 -25.09
N GLN A 304 36.79 30.95 -25.96
CA GLN A 304 35.93 29.82 -26.27
C GLN A 304 36.54 28.50 -25.79
N TYR A 305 35.71 27.62 -25.26
CA TYR A 305 36.12 26.34 -24.67
C TYR A 305 35.70 25.13 -25.54
N SER A 306 36.58 24.14 -25.65
CA SER A 306 36.27 22.88 -26.34
C SER A 306 36.99 21.68 -25.72
N ILE A 307 36.38 20.50 -25.77
CA ILE A 307 37.04 19.23 -25.41
C ILE A 307 37.67 18.68 -26.69
N ILE A 308 38.99 18.59 -26.73
CA ILE A 308 39.73 18.27 -27.95
C ILE A 308 40.20 16.81 -28.02
N GLU A 309 40.45 16.15 -26.88
CA GLU A 309 40.94 14.77 -26.82
C GLU A 309 40.32 13.98 -25.65
N ASN A 310 40.45 12.65 -25.71
CA ASN A 310 40.09 11.69 -24.65
C ASN A 310 38.62 11.66 -24.19
N ASN A 311 37.71 12.27 -24.95
CA ASN A 311 36.27 12.17 -24.72
C ASN A 311 35.67 10.92 -25.38
N ILE A 312 36.03 9.74 -24.84
CA ILE A 312 35.60 8.44 -25.37
C ILE A 312 34.06 8.41 -25.48
N GLY A 313 33.54 7.96 -26.62
CA GLY A 313 32.10 7.88 -26.88
C GLY A 313 31.36 9.23 -26.98
N LYS A 314 32.06 10.37 -26.82
CA LYS A 314 31.47 11.70 -26.60
C LYS A 314 30.60 11.74 -25.34
N ALA A 315 31.09 11.11 -24.27
CA ALA A 315 30.41 10.99 -22.97
C ALA A 315 30.12 12.35 -22.32
N PHE A 316 30.98 13.34 -22.53
CA PHE A 316 30.83 14.69 -21.99
C PHE A 316 30.70 15.74 -23.09
N LYS A 317 30.10 16.88 -22.75
CA LYS A 317 30.08 18.09 -23.57
C LYS A 317 30.52 19.28 -22.72
N ILE A 318 31.07 20.30 -23.37
CA ILE A 318 31.45 21.57 -22.74
C ILE A 318 30.66 22.70 -23.37
N ASP A 319 30.19 23.62 -22.54
CA ASP A 319 29.59 24.87 -22.99
C ASP A 319 30.70 25.83 -23.46
N GLU A 320 30.57 26.31 -24.69
CA GLU A 320 31.63 27.02 -25.42
C GLU A 320 31.97 28.38 -24.79
N ASP A 321 31.01 29.05 -24.15
CA ASP A 321 31.21 30.38 -23.57
C ASP A 321 31.52 30.33 -22.07
N THR A 322 31.00 29.34 -21.35
CA THR A 322 31.11 29.28 -19.88
C THR A 322 32.15 28.28 -19.37
N GLY A 323 32.60 27.33 -20.19
CA GLY A 323 33.52 26.27 -19.76
C GLY A 323 32.89 25.22 -18.84
N LEU A 324 31.55 25.16 -18.75
CA LEU A 324 30.85 24.14 -17.98
C LEU A 324 30.84 22.81 -18.72
N ILE A 325 31.45 21.79 -18.11
CA ILE A 325 31.41 20.41 -18.59
C ILE A 325 30.19 19.71 -17.97
N SER A 326 29.41 19.03 -18.82
CA SER A 326 28.22 18.27 -18.43
C SER A 326 28.18 16.91 -19.10
N VAL A 327 27.45 15.97 -18.50
CA VAL A 327 27.17 14.65 -19.08
C VAL A 327 26.40 14.82 -20.40
N ASN A 328 26.83 14.13 -21.45
CA ASN A 328 26.23 14.17 -22.79
C ASN A 328 25.63 12.82 -23.21
N LYS A 329 26.14 11.72 -22.67
CA LYS A 329 25.61 10.36 -22.87
C LYS A 329 25.63 9.59 -21.57
N LYS A 330 24.85 8.51 -21.51
CA LYS A 330 24.83 7.58 -20.37
C LYS A 330 26.25 7.08 -20.09
N LEU A 331 26.63 7.11 -18.81
CA LEU A 331 27.91 6.63 -18.30
C LEU A 331 27.73 5.17 -17.86
N ASP A 332 28.84 4.45 -17.79
CA ASP A 332 28.89 3.02 -17.46
C ASP A 332 30.27 2.76 -16.85
N TYR A 333 30.29 2.48 -15.55
CA TYR A 333 31.50 2.29 -14.76
C TYR A 333 32.24 1.02 -15.17
N GLU A 334 31.52 -0.07 -15.45
CA GLU A 334 32.06 -1.36 -15.87
C GLU A 334 32.87 -1.21 -17.16
N SER A 335 32.38 -0.36 -18.07
CA SER A 335 33.06 0.00 -19.30
C SER A 335 34.22 0.97 -19.10
N ILE A 336 33.98 2.16 -18.51
CA ILE A 336 34.98 3.23 -18.38
C ILE A 336 34.85 3.90 -17.01
N GLN A 337 35.84 3.69 -16.16
CA GLN A 337 35.86 4.17 -14.77
C GLN A 337 36.35 5.62 -14.64
N GLU A 338 37.17 6.08 -15.59
CA GLU A 338 37.72 7.43 -15.56
C GLU A 338 37.87 8.02 -16.97
N TYR A 339 37.71 9.34 -17.05
CA TYR A 339 37.93 10.11 -18.28
C TYR A 339 38.97 11.20 -18.00
N ASP A 340 40.10 11.15 -18.69
CA ASP A 340 41.15 12.17 -18.64
C ASP A 340 41.03 13.11 -19.85
N LEU A 341 40.06 14.02 -19.81
CA LEU A 341 39.75 14.93 -20.92
C LEU A 341 40.86 15.98 -21.10
N VAL A 342 41.18 16.30 -22.35
CA VAL A 342 42.00 17.49 -22.69
C VAL A 342 41.07 18.60 -23.16
N VAL A 343 41.05 19.70 -22.42
CA VAL A 343 40.19 20.86 -22.68
C VAL A 343 41.03 22.02 -23.18
N GLN A 344 40.59 22.64 -24.27
CA GLN A 344 41.21 23.79 -24.89
C GLN A 344 40.41 25.07 -24.58
N ALA A 345 41.12 26.14 -24.26
CA ALA A 345 40.62 27.51 -24.31
C ALA A 345 41.32 28.24 -25.45
N HIS A 346 40.58 28.99 -26.28
CA HIS A 346 41.16 29.79 -27.36
C HIS A 346 40.43 31.13 -27.51
N ASP A 347 41.18 32.16 -27.88
CA ASP A 347 40.67 33.52 -28.13
C ASP A 347 40.50 33.85 -29.64
N GLY A 348 40.90 32.89 -30.50
CA GLY A 348 40.88 33.02 -31.97
C GLY A 348 42.28 33.00 -32.59
N LEU A 349 43.33 33.42 -31.86
CA LEU A 349 44.72 33.40 -32.31
C LEU A 349 45.57 32.45 -31.46
N PHE A 350 45.46 32.56 -30.14
CA PHE A 350 46.16 31.74 -29.17
C PHE A 350 45.28 30.64 -28.59
N LYS A 351 45.95 29.60 -28.09
CA LYS A 351 45.33 28.42 -27.52
C LYS A 351 46.09 27.98 -26.29
N SER A 352 45.37 27.56 -25.26
CA SER A 352 45.93 26.81 -24.13
C SER A 352 45.12 25.56 -23.86
N THR A 353 45.71 24.61 -23.16
CA THR A 353 45.10 23.34 -22.81
C THR A 353 45.27 23.03 -21.33
N THR A 354 44.29 22.36 -20.75
CA THR A 354 44.33 21.81 -19.38
C THR A 354 43.74 20.40 -19.38
N ASN A 355 44.06 19.62 -18.35
CA ASN A 355 43.55 18.25 -18.19
C ASN A 355 42.42 18.23 -17.16
N VAL A 356 41.35 17.49 -17.45
CA VAL A 356 40.22 17.29 -16.54
C VAL A 356 40.02 15.80 -16.32
N ARG A 357 40.32 15.32 -15.12
CA ARG A 357 40.02 13.94 -14.71
C ARG A 357 38.64 13.85 -14.09
N ILE A 358 37.82 12.97 -14.64
CA ILE A 358 36.46 12.68 -14.14
C ILE A 358 36.44 11.21 -13.72
N GLN A 359 36.29 10.94 -12.42
CA GLN A 359 36.13 9.59 -11.90
C GLN A 359 34.64 9.23 -11.78
N ILE A 360 34.26 8.15 -12.45
CA ILE A 360 32.91 7.60 -12.39
C ILE A 360 32.75 6.80 -11.08
N LYS A 361 31.60 6.97 -10.43
CA LYS A 361 31.21 6.21 -9.25
C LYS A 361 30.47 4.95 -9.69
N ASN A 362 31.02 3.80 -9.32
CA ASN A 362 30.34 2.52 -9.41
C ASN A 362 29.04 2.52 -8.59
N LEU A 363 27.95 2.07 -9.18
CA LEU A 363 26.68 1.81 -8.54
C LEU A 363 26.31 0.34 -8.71
N ASN A 364 25.46 -0.17 -7.83
CA ASN A 364 24.93 -1.51 -7.98
C ASN A 364 23.85 -1.54 -9.08
N ASP A 365 24.28 -1.70 -10.32
CA ASP A 365 23.44 -1.58 -11.50
C ASP A 365 23.31 -2.88 -12.33
N ILE A 366 24.13 -3.90 -12.03
CA ILE A 366 24.07 -5.23 -12.64
C ILE A 366 23.70 -6.29 -11.60
N ALA A 367 22.71 -7.12 -11.91
CA ALA A 367 22.32 -8.22 -11.02
C ALA A 367 23.40 -9.34 -10.96
N PRO A 368 23.43 -10.16 -9.89
CA PRO A 368 24.40 -11.24 -9.74
C PRO A 368 24.40 -12.23 -10.91
N GLN A 369 25.57 -12.71 -11.31
CA GLN A 369 25.73 -13.73 -12.36
C GLN A 369 26.12 -15.09 -11.80
N ILE A 370 25.58 -16.14 -12.40
CA ILE A 370 25.71 -17.53 -11.92
C ILE A 370 26.72 -18.27 -12.79
N LEU A 371 27.69 -18.93 -12.16
CA LEU A 371 28.80 -19.61 -12.84
C LEU A 371 28.55 -21.09 -13.06
N THR A 372 27.98 -21.80 -12.07
CA THR A 372 27.81 -23.26 -12.12
C THR A 372 26.45 -23.69 -11.62
N LEU A 373 25.82 -24.57 -12.41
CA LEU A 373 24.58 -25.24 -12.10
C LEU A 373 24.79 -26.75 -12.25
N THR A 374 24.56 -27.48 -11.18
CA THR A 374 24.50 -28.93 -11.19
C THR A 374 23.12 -29.37 -10.79
N ASN A 375 22.38 -29.92 -11.75
CA ASN A 375 21.24 -30.76 -11.42
C ASN A 375 21.72 -31.92 -10.56
N VAL A 376 20.90 -32.32 -9.60
CA VAL A 376 21.28 -33.32 -8.61
C VAL A 376 20.32 -34.48 -8.69
N THR A 377 20.87 -35.69 -8.58
CA THR A 377 20.08 -36.90 -8.38
C THR A 377 20.25 -37.36 -6.94
N ILE A 378 19.15 -37.54 -6.23
CA ILE A 378 19.13 -38.06 -4.86
C ILE A 378 18.17 -39.22 -4.75
N LYS A 379 18.43 -40.17 -3.85
CA LYS A 379 17.49 -41.25 -3.56
C LYS A 379 16.37 -40.74 -2.68
N GLU A 380 15.14 -41.12 -2.97
CA GLU A 380 14.02 -40.84 -2.07
C GLU A 380 14.22 -41.47 -0.69
N ASN A 381 13.41 -41.04 0.29
CA ASN A 381 13.47 -41.56 1.65
C ASN A 381 14.84 -41.44 2.35
N THR A 382 15.78 -40.67 1.78
CA THR A 382 17.12 -40.44 2.33
C THR A 382 17.44 -38.96 2.49
N ILE A 383 18.32 -38.64 3.44
CA ILE A 383 18.87 -37.30 3.65
C ILE A 383 20.39 -37.37 3.50
N PRO A 384 20.96 -36.86 2.38
CA PRO A 384 22.40 -36.75 2.23
C PRO A 384 23.03 -35.88 3.33
N LEU A 385 24.18 -36.31 3.86
CA LEU A 385 24.90 -35.58 4.93
C LEU A 385 25.60 -34.30 4.42
N ASP A 386 26.04 -34.34 3.16
CA ASP A 386 26.76 -33.25 2.49
C ASP A 386 25.83 -32.38 1.63
N CYS A 387 26.36 -31.31 1.04
CA CYS A 387 25.61 -30.46 0.10
C CYS A 387 25.11 -31.30 -1.08
N ILE A 388 23.82 -31.20 -1.39
CA ILE A 388 23.25 -31.86 -2.57
C ILE A 388 23.64 -31.10 -3.84
N ALA A 389 23.68 -29.77 -3.80
CA ALA A 389 24.18 -28.90 -4.87
C ALA A 389 25.04 -27.78 -4.29
N ASN A 390 25.97 -27.26 -5.09
CA ASN A 390 26.67 -26.01 -4.80
C ASN A 390 26.35 -24.99 -5.89
N LEU A 391 25.77 -23.87 -5.48
CA LEU A 391 25.52 -22.73 -6.35
C LEU A 391 26.63 -21.71 -6.16
N TRP A 392 27.22 -21.27 -7.26
CA TRP A 392 28.19 -20.20 -7.26
C TRP A 392 27.67 -19.04 -8.10
N ALA A 393 27.50 -17.89 -7.47
CA ALA A 393 27.26 -16.61 -8.11
C ALA A 393 28.29 -15.57 -7.69
N TYR A 394 28.47 -14.56 -8.54
CA TYR A 394 29.34 -13.40 -8.29
C TYR A 394 28.62 -12.11 -8.65
N ASP A 395 29.10 -11.00 -8.11
CA ASP A 395 28.56 -9.67 -8.36
C ASP A 395 29.41 -9.00 -9.45
N PRO A 396 28.85 -8.76 -10.66
CA PRO A 396 29.60 -8.14 -11.76
C PRO A 396 30.13 -6.74 -11.45
N ASP A 397 29.53 -6.04 -10.48
CA ASP A 397 29.96 -4.69 -10.06
C ASP A 397 31.26 -4.75 -9.22
N ILE A 398 31.69 -5.96 -8.81
CA ILE A 398 32.92 -6.22 -8.07
C ILE A 398 33.95 -6.91 -8.99
N LYS A 399 34.83 -6.14 -9.63
CA LYS A 399 35.84 -6.63 -10.59
C LYS A 399 36.77 -7.75 -10.09
N ASN A 400 37.12 -7.77 -8.80
CA ASN A 400 38.03 -8.78 -8.25
C ASN A 400 37.25 -9.86 -7.49
N PHE A 401 37.28 -11.08 -8.05
CA PHE A 401 36.65 -12.28 -7.50
C PHE A 401 37.18 -12.68 -6.11
N GLU A 402 38.35 -12.20 -5.69
CA GLU A 402 38.90 -12.45 -4.35
C GLU A 402 38.24 -11.59 -3.25
N TYR A 403 37.58 -10.49 -3.61
CA TYR A 403 36.81 -9.70 -2.65
C TYR A 403 35.48 -10.39 -2.31
N PRO A 404 34.93 -10.17 -1.09
CA PRO A 404 33.61 -10.66 -0.75
C PRO A 404 32.57 -10.18 -1.76
N GLN A 405 31.95 -11.13 -2.45
CA GLN A 405 30.93 -10.86 -3.47
C GLN A 405 29.58 -10.45 -2.87
N ASN A 406 29.43 -10.52 -1.53
CA ASN A 406 28.23 -10.11 -0.79
C ASN A 406 26.92 -10.72 -1.32
N ILE A 407 26.99 -11.94 -1.84
CA ILE A 407 25.84 -12.67 -2.38
C ILE A 407 25.09 -13.37 -1.25
N GLN A 408 23.77 -13.25 -1.25
CA GLN A 408 22.86 -14.01 -0.41
C GLN A 408 21.96 -14.88 -1.27
N TYR A 409 21.82 -16.15 -0.87
CA TYR A 409 20.91 -17.10 -1.51
C TYR A 409 19.64 -17.25 -0.67
N ALA A 410 18.49 -17.34 -1.33
CA ALA A 410 17.20 -17.50 -0.68
C ALA A 410 16.32 -18.54 -1.38
N LEU A 411 15.70 -19.39 -0.56
CA LEU A 411 14.70 -20.36 -1.00
C LEU A 411 13.28 -19.76 -0.93
N PRO A 412 12.37 -20.18 -1.83
CA PRO A 412 10.95 -19.85 -1.74
C PRO A 412 10.36 -20.34 -0.42
N LYS A 413 9.41 -19.58 0.15
CA LYS A 413 8.83 -19.89 1.48
C LYS A 413 8.23 -21.29 1.54
N GLU A 414 7.63 -21.74 0.45
CA GLU A 414 7.04 -23.06 0.33
C GLU A 414 8.07 -24.20 0.41
N HIS A 415 9.34 -23.96 0.11
CA HIS A 415 10.38 -25.01 0.12
C HIS A 415 11.33 -24.94 1.34
N GLN A 416 11.22 -23.90 2.19
CA GLN A 416 12.09 -23.71 3.37
C GLN A 416 11.93 -24.76 4.47
N HIS A 417 10.83 -25.51 4.47
CA HIS A 417 10.63 -26.63 5.40
C HIS A 417 11.32 -27.92 4.93
N LEU A 418 11.65 -28.00 3.63
CA LEU A 418 12.18 -29.17 2.95
C LEU A 418 13.68 -29.03 2.65
N LEU A 419 14.13 -27.82 2.33
CA LEU A 419 15.48 -27.50 1.89
C LEU A 419 16.05 -26.32 2.69
N SER A 420 17.38 -26.27 2.78
CA SER A 420 18.13 -25.12 3.29
C SER A 420 19.25 -24.75 2.32
N ILE A 421 19.58 -23.48 2.23
CA ILE A 421 20.76 -22.99 1.49
C ILE A 421 21.53 -22.03 2.39
N ASP A 422 22.84 -22.19 2.44
CA ASP A 422 23.71 -21.28 3.20
C ASP A 422 24.25 -20.14 2.32
N ASP A 423 24.92 -19.17 2.95
CA ASP A 423 25.51 -18.01 2.26
C ASP A 423 26.67 -18.38 1.32
N LYS A 424 27.12 -19.65 1.31
CA LYS A 424 28.12 -20.18 0.37
C LYS A 424 27.47 -20.92 -0.82
N GLY A 425 26.15 -20.95 -0.89
CA GLY A 425 25.40 -21.62 -1.94
C GLY A 425 25.31 -23.14 -1.79
N CYS A 426 25.64 -23.69 -0.61
CA CYS A 426 25.46 -25.12 -0.33
C CYS A 426 23.98 -25.41 -0.06
N LEU A 427 23.33 -26.09 -1.01
CA LEU A 427 21.95 -26.55 -0.87
C LEU A 427 21.94 -27.88 -0.11
N LYS A 428 21.11 -28.00 0.93
CA LYS A 428 20.95 -29.20 1.76
C LYS A 428 19.48 -29.57 1.92
N LEU A 429 19.24 -30.87 1.97
CA LEU A 429 17.93 -31.45 2.25
C LEU A 429 17.70 -31.54 3.77
N LEU A 430 16.54 -31.08 4.23
CA LEU A 430 16.13 -31.10 5.65
C LEU A 430 15.16 -32.25 5.96
N GLN A 431 14.37 -32.66 4.97
CA GLN A 431 13.39 -33.75 5.09
C GLN A 431 13.52 -34.66 3.86
N PRO A 432 13.33 -35.98 4.00
CA PRO A 432 13.42 -36.89 2.87
C PRO A 432 12.41 -36.51 1.79
N LEU A 433 12.80 -36.63 0.52
CA LEU A 433 11.87 -36.51 -0.60
C LEU A 433 11.15 -37.84 -0.83
N ASP A 434 9.93 -37.73 -1.34
CA ASP A 434 9.07 -38.82 -1.78
C ASP A 434 8.90 -38.66 -3.30
N ARG A 435 9.17 -39.72 -4.06
CA ARG A 435 9.06 -39.71 -5.52
C ARG A 435 7.61 -39.90 -5.97
N ASP A 436 6.82 -40.64 -5.22
CA ASP A 436 5.64 -41.32 -5.75
C ASP A 436 4.30 -40.59 -5.50
N PRO A 437 3.30 -40.76 -6.38
CA PRO A 437 1.99 -40.09 -6.24
C PRO A 437 1.23 -40.51 -4.97
N PRO A 438 0.32 -39.65 -4.42
CA PRO A 438 -0.23 -38.43 -5.03
C PRO A 438 0.49 -37.14 -4.62
N HIS A 439 1.49 -37.22 -3.75
CA HIS A 439 2.14 -36.05 -3.15
C HIS A 439 3.65 -35.97 -3.42
N GLY A 440 4.26 -37.07 -3.87
CA GLY A 440 5.64 -37.12 -4.32
C GLY A 440 5.83 -36.61 -5.75
N HIS A 441 7.09 -36.34 -6.07
CA HIS A 441 7.50 -35.82 -7.37
C HIS A 441 8.83 -36.43 -7.82
N GLU A 442 8.84 -37.00 -9.04
CA GLU A 442 10.07 -37.49 -9.68
C GLU A 442 11.13 -36.39 -9.89
N VAL A 443 10.66 -35.16 -10.12
CA VAL A 443 11.52 -34.00 -10.30
C VAL A 443 10.99 -32.84 -9.48
N LEU A 444 11.79 -32.38 -8.51
CA LEU A 444 11.51 -31.19 -7.74
C LEU A 444 12.23 -29.99 -8.36
N GLN A 445 11.44 -29.00 -8.80
CA GLN A 445 11.93 -27.77 -9.41
C GLN A 445 11.98 -26.64 -8.38
N ILE A 446 13.17 -26.12 -8.08
CA ILE A 446 13.37 -25.09 -7.06
C ILE A 446 13.94 -23.81 -7.69
N ASN A 447 13.22 -22.70 -7.55
CA ASN A 447 13.70 -21.39 -7.97
C ASN A 447 14.44 -20.71 -6.82
N ILE A 448 15.77 -20.61 -6.92
CA ILE A 448 16.61 -19.95 -5.92
C ILE A 448 16.79 -18.49 -6.31
N THR A 449 16.48 -17.59 -5.39
CA THR A 449 16.76 -16.16 -5.54
C THR A 449 18.16 -15.86 -5.03
N ILE A 450 18.93 -15.12 -5.81
CA ILE A 450 20.32 -14.74 -5.52
C ILE A 450 20.37 -13.22 -5.50
N THR A 451 20.81 -12.64 -4.39
CA THR A 451 20.76 -11.18 -4.19
C THR A 451 22.12 -10.66 -3.76
N ASP A 452 22.62 -9.60 -4.38
CA ASP A 452 23.83 -8.90 -3.95
C ASP A 452 23.59 -8.01 -2.70
N GLU A 453 24.61 -7.25 -2.30
CA GLU A 453 24.59 -6.35 -1.13
C GLU A 453 24.10 -7.01 0.17
N ASN A 454 24.40 -8.30 0.35
CA ASN A 454 23.94 -9.11 1.48
C ASN A 454 22.40 -9.15 1.59
N GLY A 455 21.71 -9.29 0.45
CA GLY A 455 20.26 -9.49 0.41
C GLY A 455 19.42 -8.22 0.19
N LYS A 456 20.05 -7.09 -0.11
CA LYS A 456 19.38 -5.78 -0.17
C LYS A 456 19.41 -5.11 -1.53
N GLY A 457 20.24 -5.58 -2.45
CA GLY A 457 20.36 -4.99 -3.77
C GLY A 457 19.60 -5.79 -4.83
N ARG A 458 20.23 -6.03 -5.97
CA ARG A 458 19.58 -6.62 -7.14
C ARG A 458 19.53 -8.14 -7.04
N THR A 459 18.52 -8.70 -7.70
CA THR A 459 18.18 -10.12 -7.60
C THR A 459 18.27 -10.82 -8.95
N ALA A 460 18.92 -11.98 -8.98
CA ALA A 460 18.81 -12.97 -10.04
C ALA A 460 18.01 -14.18 -9.55
N MET A 461 17.43 -14.95 -10.48
CA MET A 461 16.71 -16.18 -10.17
C MET A 461 17.22 -17.31 -11.04
N GLU A 462 17.32 -18.50 -10.46
CA GLU A 462 17.80 -19.69 -11.15
C GLU A 462 17.08 -20.94 -10.68
N THR A 463 16.92 -21.89 -11.60
CA THR A 463 16.15 -23.10 -11.34
C THR A 463 17.08 -24.28 -11.15
N VAL A 464 17.02 -24.90 -9.97
CA VAL A 464 17.67 -26.18 -9.68
C VAL A 464 16.67 -27.31 -9.86
N TYR A 465 17.06 -28.32 -10.64
CA TYR A 465 16.29 -29.56 -10.79
C TYR A 465 16.90 -30.65 -9.91
N ILE A 466 16.08 -31.16 -8.99
CA ILE A 466 16.42 -32.31 -8.14
C ILE A 466 15.65 -33.51 -8.70
N PHE A 467 16.39 -34.46 -9.28
CA PHE A 467 15.87 -35.74 -9.76
C PHE A 467 15.85 -36.73 -8.61
N VAL A 468 14.70 -37.37 -8.38
CA VAL A 468 14.53 -38.34 -7.29
C VAL A 468 14.64 -39.76 -7.85
N GLU A 469 15.63 -40.50 -7.39
CA GLU A 469 15.84 -41.92 -7.69
C GLU A 469 14.85 -42.78 -6.91
N ASP A 470 14.21 -43.68 -7.66
CA ASP A 470 13.18 -44.61 -7.23
C ASP A 470 13.70 -45.68 -6.25
N ILE A 471 12.96 -45.90 -5.16
CA ILE A 471 13.11 -46.99 -4.20
C ILE A 471 11.84 -47.84 -4.23
N ASN A 472 12.01 -49.17 -4.12
CA ASN A 472 10.87 -50.08 -4.00
C ASN A 472 10.27 -50.00 -2.58
N ASP A 473 9.51 -48.96 -2.28
CA ASP A 473 8.83 -48.78 -0.99
C ASP A 473 7.30 -48.76 -1.05
N ASN A 474 6.72 -48.86 -2.25
CA ASN A 474 5.30 -49.14 -2.41
C ASN A 474 5.07 -50.63 -2.72
N ALA A 475 3.82 -51.07 -2.53
CA ALA A 475 3.42 -52.43 -2.82
C ALA A 475 2.23 -52.40 -3.79
N PRO A 476 2.13 -53.38 -4.69
CA PRO A 476 1.21 -53.29 -5.82
C PRO A 476 -0.24 -53.50 -5.40
N GLN A 477 -1.14 -52.73 -5.99
CA GLN A 477 -2.58 -52.74 -5.71
C GLN A 477 -3.41 -53.11 -6.93
N LEU A 478 -4.54 -53.78 -6.72
CA LEU A 478 -5.40 -54.25 -7.80
C LEU A 478 -6.19 -53.10 -8.44
N THR A 479 -6.16 -53.00 -9.77
CA THR A 479 -6.84 -51.95 -10.55
C THR A 479 -8.06 -52.44 -11.33
N ASN A 480 -8.43 -53.72 -11.17
CA ASN A 480 -9.59 -54.29 -11.82
C ASN A 480 -10.85 -53.43 -11.60
N GLY A 481 -11.65 -53.25 -12.66
CA GLY A 481 -12.97 -52.66 -12.55
C GLY A 481 -13.85 -53.50 -11.61
N MET A 482 -14.21 -52.94 -10.46
CA MET A 482 -15.00 -53.61 -9.43
C MET A 482 -16.44 -53.07 -9.39
N PRO A 483 -17.45 -53.93 -9.26
CA PRO A 483 -17.36 -55.39 -9.13
C PRO A 483 -17.10 -56.09 -10.47
N VAL A 484 -16.46 -57.26 -10.41
CA VAL A 484 -16.40 -58.19 -11.54
C VAL A 484 -17.66 -59.04 -11.54
N LEU A 485 -18.45 -58.98 -12.61
CA LEU A 485 -19.73 -59.66 -12.71
C LEU A 485 -19.58 -61.08 -13.27
N TRP A 486 -20.11 -62.07 -12.56
CA TRP A 486 -20.15 -63.47 -12.98
C TRP A 486 -21.58 -64.00 -12.94
N SER A 487 -22.17 -64.43 -14.07
CA SER A 487 -23.55 -64.95 -14.05
C SER A 487 -23.63 -66.32 -13.35
N GLU A 488 -24.67 -66.54 -12.57
CA GLU A 488 -24.90 -67.80 -11.87
C GLU A 488 -25.23 -69.00 -12.78
N ASN A 489 -25.16 -70.19 -12.20
CA ASN A 489 -25.40 -71.48 -12.86
C ASN A 489 -24.56 -71.65 -14.14
N ARG A 490 -23.36 -71.05 -14.15
CA ARG A 490 -22.36 -71.19 -15.20
C ARG A 490 -21.31 -72.22 -14.79
N PRO A 491 -20.83 -73.06 -15.73
CA PRO A 491 -19.73 -73.98 -15.47
C PRO A 491 -18.43 -73.24 -15.14
N SER A 492 -17.50 -73.92 -14.48
CA SER A 492 -16.17 -73.42 -14.13
C SER A 492 -15.42 -72.88 -15.36
N ALA A 493 -14.98 -71.62 -15.32
CA ALA A 493 -14.28 -70.94 -16.41
C ALA A 493 -13.54 -69.67 -15.92
N MET A 494 -12.83 -69.00 -16.83
CA MET A 494 -12.11 -67.74 -16.55
C MET A 494 -13.10 -66.63 -16.20
N ILE A 495 -12.95 -66.02 -15.02
CA ILE A 495 -13.78 -64.91 -14.52
C ILE A 495 -13.28 -63.59 -15.10
N THR A 496 -12.01 -63.27 -14.89
CA THR A 496 -11.41 -62.01 -15.33
C THR A 496 -9.90 -62.11 -15.39
N LYS A 497 -9.30 -61.17 -16.11
CA LYS A 497 -7.87 -60.91 -16.10
C LYS A 497 -7.54 -59.91 -15.00
N LEU A 498 -6.66 -60.26 -14.08
CA LEU A 498 -6.16 -59.44 -12.98
C LEU A 498 -5.21 -58.36 -13.51
N THR A 499 -5.37 -57.15 -12.99
CA THR A 499 -4.51 -56.01 -13.30
C THR A 499 -4.15 -55.31 -11.99
N ALA A 500 -2.91 -54.80 -11.92
CA ALA A 500 -2.43 -54.07 -10.77
C ALA A 500 -1.68 -52.82 -11.21
N GLU A 501 -1.53 -51.88 -10.28
CA GLU A 501 -0.63 -50.74 -10.36
C GLU A 501 0.27 -50.73 -9.15
N ASP A 502 1.47 -50.23 -9.33
CA ASP A 502 2.39 -49.87 -8.25
C ASP A 502 2.73 -48.40 -8.42
N ALA A 503 2.96 -47.71 -7.30
CA ALA A 503 3.34 -46.31 -7.34
C ALA A 503 4.83 -46.16 -7.71
N ASP A 504 5.63 -47.19 -7.43
CA ASP A 504 7.05 -47.27 -7.79
C ASP A 504 7.27 -47.28 -9.32
N GLY A 505 8.50 -46.95 -9.75
CA GLY A 505 8.87 -46.91 -11.16
C GLY A 505 8.82 -48.26 -11.89
N GLU A 506 8.98 -48.25 -13.22
CA GLU A 506 8.89 -49.46 -14.08
C GLU A 506 9.87 -50.59 -13.69
N HIS A 507 10.92 -50.30 -12.93
CA HIS A 507 11.90 -51.29 -12.47
C HIS A 507 11.57 -51.94 -11.13
N ASN A 508 10.69 -51.32 -10.35
CA ASN A 508 10.33 -51.72 -8.99
C ASN A 508 8.89 -52.25 -8.95
N GLY A 509 7.96 -51.63 -9.71
CA GLY A 509 6.59 -52.13 -9.89
C GLY A 509 6.47 -53.32 -10.86
N PRO A 510 6.05 -53.12 -12.12
CA PRO A 510 5.73 -54.22 -13.05
C PRO A 510 6.98 -54.96 -13.58
N PRO A 511 6.90 -56.27 -13.92
CA PRO A 511 5.69 -57.11 -14.02
C PRO A 511 5.25 -57.74 -12.70
N PHE A 512 3.94 -57.88 -12.54
CA PHE A 512 3.32 -58.41 -11.32
C PHE A 512 3.09 -59.92 -11.34
N PHE A 513 3.16 -60.53 -10.15
CA PHE A 513 2.79 -61.93 -9.93
C PHE A 513 1.53 -62.01 -9.06
N TYR A 514 0.52 -62.77 -9.52
CA TYR A 514 -0.77 -62.89 -8.85
C TYR A 514 -0.98 -64.28 -8.24
N SER A 515 -1.52 -64.30 -7.02
CA SER A 515 -2.02 -65.53 -6.40
C SER A 515 -3.28 -65.26 -5.57
N VAL A 516 -4.17 -66.24 -5.41
CA VAL A 516 -5.13 -66.19 -4.30
C VAL A 516 -4.31 -66.24 -3.02
N ASP A 517 -4.56 -65.30 -2.10
CA ASP A 517 -3.82 -65.18 -0.84
C ASP A 517 -3.76 -66.54 -0.11
N PRO A 518 -2.57 -67.05 0.26
CA PRO A 518 -2.44 -68.29 1.03
C PRO A 518 -3.26 -68.30 2.31
N ASP A 519 -3.41 -67.14 2.96
CA ASP A 519 -4.16 -66.95 4.20
C ASP A 519 -5.68 -66.78 3.96
N ALA A 520 -6.13 -66.83 2.71
CA ALA A 520 -7.55 -66.78 2.38
C ALA A 520 -8.34 -67.93 3.04
N PRO A 521 -9.62 -67.71 3.39
CA PRO A 521 -10.49 -68.76 3.90
C PRO A 521 -10.55 -69.96 2.95
N THR A 522 -10.64 -71.17 3.51
CA THR A 522 -10.73 -72.42 2.73
C THR A 522 -11.85 -72.39 1.68
N GLU A 523 -12.96 -71.71 2.00
CA GLU A 523 -14.05 -71.52 1.05
C GLU A 523 -13.62 -70.79 -0.22
N ILE A 524 -12.83 -69.71 -0.11
CA ILE A 524 -12.34 -68.96 -1.26
C ILE A 524 -11.37 -69.83 -2.08
N LYS A 525 -10.44 -70.51 -1.40
CA LYS A 525 -9.43 -71.37 -2.06
C LYS A 525 -10.04 -72.56 -2.80
N ASN A 526 -11.21 -73.03 -2.39
CA ASN A 526 -11.94 -74.11 -3.07
C ASN A 526 -12.79 -73.61 -4.25
N ARG A 527 -13.06 -72.32 -4.35
CA ARG A 527 -13.96 -71.72 -5.36
C ARG A 527 -13.20 -70.92 -6.43
N PHE A 528 -12.01 -70.42 -6.12
CA PHE A 528 -11.23 -69.56 -7.00
C PHE A 528 -9.77 -70.02 -7.09
N GLN A 529 -9.18 -69.88 -8.27
CA GLN A 529 -7.77 -70.13 -8.53
C GLN A 529 -7.22 -69.08 -9.50
N THR A 530 -5.96 -68.67 -9.31
CA THR A 530 -5.24 -67.87 -10.29
C THR A 530 -4.35 -68.74 -11.17
N VAL A 531 -4.29 -68.41 -12.46
CA VAL A 531 -3.35 -69.00 -13.43
C VAL A 531 -2.71 -67.84 -14.17
N GLY A 532 -1.45 -67.52 -13.84
CA GLY A 532 -0.81 -66.30 -14.34
C GLY A 532 -1.54 -65.06 -13.82
N ASP A 533 -1.96 -64.19 -14.74
CA ASP A 533 -2.76 -62.99 -14.47
C ASP A 533 -4.26 -63.21 -14.67
N GLU A 534 -4.75 -64.45 -14.69
CA GLU A 534 -6.17 -64.77 -14.85
C GLU A 534 -6.77 -65.41 -13.59
N LEU A 535 -7.97 -65.00 -13.21
CA LEU A 535 -8.75 -65.61 -12.13
C LEU A 535 -9.81 -66.54 -12.71
N TYR A 536 -9.87 -67.78 -12.21
CA TYR A 536 -10.80 -68.83 -12.62
C TYR A 536 -11.78 -69.19 -11.50
N SER A 537 -12.99 -69.56 -11.89
CA SER A 537 -13.94 -70.27 -11.02
C SER A 537 -13.65 -71.77 -11.04
N LEU A 538 -13.73 -72.41 -9.87
CA LEU A 538 -13.59 -73.86 -9.70
C LEU A 538 -14.93 -74.57 -9.51
N VAL A 539 -16.00 -73.81 -9.30
CA VAL A 539 -17.35 -74.31 -9.04
C VAL A 539 -18.39 -73.53 -9.83
N GLU A 540 -19.58 -74.10 -9.94
CA GLU A 540 -20.77 -73.34 -10.34
C GLU A 540 -21.26 -72.53 -9.13
N PHE A 541 -21.58 -71.26 -9.36
CA PHE A 541 -22.11 -70.39 -8.33
C PHE A 541 -23.63 -70.31 -8.43
N ASP A 542 -24.27 -70.44 -7.27
CA ASP A 542 -25.67 -70.18 -7.02
C ASP A 542 -25.74 -68.86 -6.26
N ARG A 543 -26.47 -67.90 -6.80
CA ARG A 543 -26.53 -66.55 -6.27
C ARG A 543 -27.31 -66.49 -4.96
N GLU A 544 -28.37 -67.27 -4.83
CA GLU A 544 -29.27 -67.27 -3.68
C GLU A 544 -28.57 -67.84 -2.45
N GLN A 545 -27.55 -68.69 -2.66
CA GLN A 545 -26.61 -69.08 -1.63
C GLN A 545 -25.68 -67.91 -1.23
N GLN A 546 -25.02 -67.28 -2.20
CA GLN A 546 -24.10 -66.17 -1.92
C GLN A 546 -23.93 -65.23 -3.12
N LYS A 547 -24.46 -64.02 -2.96
CA LYS A 547 -24.51 -62.98 -4.00
C LYS A 547 -23.14 -62.40 -4.40
N GLN A 548 -22.14 -62.49 -3.53
CA GLN A 548 -20.83 -61.89 -3.79
C GLN A 548 -19.70 -62.55 -2.97
N TYR A 549 -18.49 -62.50 -3.52
CA TYR A 549 -17.28 -62.98 -2.90
C TYR A 549 -16.22 -61.87 -2.91
N LEU A 550 -15.57 -61.67 -1.77
CA LEU A 550 -14.35 -60.86 -1.67
C LEU A 550 -13.16 -61.81 -1.73
N VAL A 551 -12.52 -61.87 -2.89
CA VAL A 551 -11.39 -62.75 -3.16
C VAL A 551 -10.09 -61.99 -2.85
N PRO A 552 -9.37 -62.30 -1.75
CA PRO A 552 -8.05 -61.73 -1.50
C PRO A 552 -7.05 -62.26 -2.53
N ILE A 553 -6.47 -61.35 -3.29
CA ILE A 553 -5.43 -61.58 -4.29
C ILE A 553 -4.13 -61.00 -3.74
N LEU A 554 -3.15 -61.87 -3.50
CA LEU A 554 -1.78 -61.50 -3.20
C LEU A 554 -1.09 -61.12 -4.51
N ILE A 555 -0.53 -59.92 -4.55
CA ILE A 555 0.19 -59.35 -5.70
C ILE A 555 1.61 -59.10 -5.25
N LEU A 556 2.60 -59.53 -6.04
CA LEU A 556 4.01 -59.22 -5.83
C LEU A 556 4.52 -58.36 -6.98
N ASP A 557 5.36 -57.40 -6.66
CA ASP A 557 6.07 -56.56 -7.62
C ASP A 557 7.33 -57.26 -8.16
N SER A 558 8.13 -56.52 -8.92
CA SER A 558 9.38 -57.00 -9.53
C SER A 558 10.65 -56.42 -8.93
N GLY A 559 10.53 -55.69 -7.82
CA GLY A 559 11.66 -55.06 -7.15
C GLY A 559 12.73 -56.04 -6.70
N HIS A 560 13.98 -55.58 -6.56
CA HIS A 560 15.10 -56.42 -6.11
C HIS A 560 14.84 -57.06 -4.72
N LYS A 561 14.03 -56.41 -3.89
CA LYS A 561 13.40 -57.00 -2.71
C LYS A 561 11.89 -56.87 -2.90
N PRO A 562 11.21 -57.90 -3.42
CA PRO A 562 9.83 -57.72 -3.85
C PRO A 562 8.94 -57.33 -2.68
N MET A 563 8.10 -56.31 -2.86
CA MET A 563 7.01 -56.02 -1.96
C MET A 563 5.74 -56.73 -2.43
N SER A 564 4.88 -57.00 -1.46
CA SER A 564 3.66 -57.75 -1.70
C SER A 564 2.51 -57.14 -0.93
N ALA A 565 1.34 -57.05 -1.57
CA ALA A 565 0.12 -56.62 -0.92
C ALA A 565 -1.05 -57.53 -1.30
N VAL A 566 -2.01 -57.62 -0.38
CA VAL A 566 -3.25 -58.37 -0.58
C VAL A 566 -4.37 -57.39 -0.90
N SER A 567 -4.84 -57.42 -2.14
CA SER A 567 -6.00 -56.65 -2.60
C SER A 567 -7.24 -57.55 -2.66
N LYS A 568 -8.41 -57.04 -2.29
CA LYS A 568 -9.66 -57.82 -2.32
C LYS A 568 -10.44 -57.54 -3.60
N LEU A 569 -10.52 -58.52 -4.50
CA LEU A 569 -11.38 -58.43 -5.67
C LEU A 569 -12.83 -58.77 -5.30
N LEU A 570 -13.75 -57.85 -5.56
CA LEU A 570 -15.18 -58.09 -5.40
C LEU A 570 -15.74 -58.77 -6.66
N VAL A 571 -16.05 -60.06 -6.54
CA VAL A 571 -16.78 -60.83 -7.56
C VAL A 571 -18.25 -60.86 -7.17
N VAL A 572 -19.13 -60.34 -8.01
CA VAL A 572 -20.58 -60.33 -7.80
C VAL A 572 -21.22 -61.38 -8.70
N ILE A 573 -22.04 -62.23 -8.11
CA ILE A 573 -22.80 -63.25 -8.83
C ILE A 573 -24.07 -62.60 -9.38
N GLY A 574 -24.22 -62.60 -10.71
CA GLY A 574 -25.34 -62.02 -11.43
C GLY A 574 -26.54 -62.96 -11.44
N ASP A 575 -27.72 -62.37 -11.30
CA ASP A 575 -29.03 -63.01 -11.13
C ASP A 575 -29.60 -63.61 -12.42
N LYS A 576 -30.32 -64.73 -12.26
CA LYS A 576 -31.24 -65.34 -13.20
C LYS A 576 -32.52 -65.67 -12.45
N ASN A 577 -33.66 -65.40 -13.07
CA ASN A 577 -34.98 -65.74 -12.52
C ASN A 577 -35.23 -67.26 -12.57
N ASP A 578 -34.68 -68.04 -11.64
CA ASP A 578 -34.78 -69.50 -11.57
C ASP A 578 -35.50 -70.03 -10.31
N ASN A 579 -36.00 -69.15 -9.43
CA ASN A 579 -36.81 -69.46 -8.26
C ASN A 579 -38.24 -68.90 -8.36
N GLU A 580 -39.24 -69.65 -7.87
CA GLU A 580 -40.65 -69.20 -7.89
C GLU A 580 -40.94 -68.15 -6.78
N MET A 581 -41.65 -67.06 -7.11
CA MET A 581 -42.15 -66.11 -6.11
C MET A 581 -43.14 -66.71 -5.10
N GLN A 582 -43.14 -66.17 -3.87
CA GLN A 582 -44.04 -66.52 -2.76
C GLN A 582 -44.89 -65.33 -2.29
N MET A 583 -45.93 -65.63 -1.49
CA MET A 583 -46.83 -64.61 -0.93
C MET A 583 -46.06 -63.55 -0.13
N GLY A 584 -46.37 -62.26 -0.34
CA GLY A 584 -45.70 -61.15 0.33
C GLY A 584 -46.63 -60.20 1.08
N GLN A 585 -46.08 -59.56 2.11
CA GLN A 585 -46.76 -58.49 2.85
C GLN A 585 -45.84 -57.29 3.03
N SER A 586 -46.37 -56.07 2.89
CA SER A 586 -45.62 -54.85 3.13
C SER A 586 -46.41 -53.76 3.84
N HIS A 587 -45.69 -52.81 4.44
CA HIS A 587 -46.25 -51.67 5.16
C HIS A 587 -45.77 -50.34 4.56
N ILE A 588 -46.69 -49.39 4.36
CA ILE A 588 -46.37 -48.06 3.83
C ILE A 588 -46.82 -47.01 4.83
N LEU A 589 -45.88 -46.25 5.39
CA LEU A 589 -46.18 -45.09 6.24
C LEU A 589 -46.11 -43.81 5.41
N VAL A 590 -47.20 -43.03 5.41
CA VAL A 590 -47.32 -41.76 4.68
C VAL A 590 -47.59 -40.62 5.63
N ASN A 591 -46.61 -39.72 5.77
CA ASN A 591 -46.74 -38.46 6.50
C ASN A 591 -47.17 -37.35 5.53
N ASN A 592 -48.47 -37.09 5.48
CA ASN A 592 -49.10 -36.12 4.61
C ASN A 592 -49.04 -34.71 5.21
N TYR A 593 -48.22 -33.83 4.63
CA TYR A 593 -48.08 -32.45 5.11
C TYR A 593 -49.36 -31.63 4.86
N GLU A 594 -50.02 -31.22 5.95
CA GLU A 594 -51.31 -30.50 5.96
C GLU A 594 -52.43 -31.12 5.12
N GLY A 595 -52.38 -32.43 4.85
CA GLY A 595 -53.35 -33.09 3.97
C GLY A 595 -53.22 -32.71 2.47
N LYS A 596 -52.15 -32.02 2.07
CA LYS A 596 -52.00 -31.40 0.74
C LYS A 596 -51.10 -32.16 -0.22
N LEU A 597 -50.64 -33.37 0.14
CA LEU A 597 -49.77 -34.16 -0.72
C LEU A 597 -50.44 -34.41 -2.09
N ALA A 598 -49.70 -34.14 -3.17
CA ALA A 598 -50.15 -34.41 -4.53
C ALA A 598 -50.18 -35.93 -4.82
N ASP A 599 -50.67 -36.33 -5.99
CA ASP A 599 -50.59 -37.72 -6.44
C ASP A 599 -49.13 -38.19 -6.36
N THR A 600 -48.86 -39.11 -5.43
CA THR A 600 -47.49 -39.50 -5.05
C THR A 600 -47.37 -41.01 -5.09
N GLN A 601 -46.33 -41.52 -5.74
CA GLN A 601 -45.97 -42.93 -5.65
C GLN A 601 -45.45 -43.22 -4.23
N ILE A 602 -46.18 -44.03 -3.47
CA ILE A 602 -45.95 -44.25 -2.04
C ILE A 602 -45.21 -45.56 -1.75
N GLY A 603 -45.17 -46.48 -2.71
CA GLY A 603 -44.53 -47.78 -2.58
C GLY A 603 -44.85 -48.67 -3.77
N ARG A 604 -44.57 -49.96 -3.62
CA ARG A 604 -44.93 -50.99 -4.60
C ARG A 604 -45.55 -52.20 -3.89
N VAL A 605 -46.28 -53.00 -4.65
CA VAL A 605 -46.72 -54.34 -4.20
C VAL A 605 -45.48 -55.20 -3.95
N TYR A 606 -45.46 -55.91 -2.83
CA TYR A 606 -44.36 -56.80 -2.44
C TYR A 606 -44.79 -58.26 -2.49
N VAL A 607 -43.94 -59.08 -3.11
CA VAL A 607 -43.95 -60.54 -3.08
C VAL A 607 -42.57 -61.01 -2.62
N SER A 608 -42.51 -62.14 -1.92
CA SER A 608 -41.23 -62.68 -1.46
C SER A 608 -40.62 -63.50 -2.58
N ASP A 609 -39.52 -63.03 -3.15
CA ASP A 609 -38.81 -63.71 -4.23
C ASP A 609 -37.33 -63.85 -3.86
N PRO A 610 -36.73 -65.05 -3.92
CA PRO A 610 -35.28 -65.20 -3.81
C PRO A 610 -34.50 -64.44 -4.89
N ASP A 611 -35.08 -64.30 -6.08
CA ASP A 611 -34.43 -63.68 -7.25
C ASP A 611 -34.51 -62.15 -7.17
N ASP A 612 -33.45 -61.46 -7.58
CA ASP A 612 -33.40 -60.00 -7.55
C ASP A 612 -33.60 -59.40 -8.95
N CYS A 613 -34.37 -58.32 -9.04
CA CYS A 613 -34.55 -57.50 -10.25
C CYS A 613 -35.40 -58.12 -11.39
N ASP A 614 -36.27 -59.06 -11.07
CA ASP A 614 -37.23 -59.74 -11.96
C ASP A 614 -38.58 -59.02 -12.18
N VAL A 615 -38.73 -57.75 -11.76
CA VAL A 615 -40.02 -57.04 -11.81
C VAL A 615 -40.60 -56.96 -13.23
N SER A 616 -39.76 -56.98 -14.27
CA SER A 616 -40.20 -57.01 -15.67
C SER A 616 -41.03 -58.24 -16.02
N ASP A 617 -40.85 -59.31 -15.27
CA ASP A 617 -41.41 -60.64 -15.55
C ASP A 617 -42.72 -60.81 -14.75
N LYS A 618 -43.12 -59.77 -14.00
CA LYS A 618 -44.28 -59.76 -13.09
C LYS A 618 -45.38 -58.82 -13.56
N MET A 619 -46.63 -59.27 -13.40
CA MET A 619 -47.85 -58.46 -13.59
C MET A 619 -48.64 -58.36 -12.28
N PHE A 620 -49.11 -57.14 -11.96
CA PHE A 620 -49.75 -56.81 -10.69
C PHE A 620 -51.22 -56.40 -10.87
N LEU A 621 -52.14 -57.12 -10.25
CA LEU A 621 -53.59 -56.90 -10.36
C LEU A 621 -54.23 -56.64 -8.99
N TRP A 622 -55.33 -55.88 -8.96
CA TRP A 622 -56.14 -55.70 -7.75
C TRP A 622 -56.89 -56.99 -7.41
N ASP A 623 -56.82 -57.41 -6.16
CA ASP A 623 -57.62 -58.52 -5.64
C ASP A 623 -59.02 -58.04 -5.23
N GLU A 624 -60.03 -58.91 -5.37
CA GLU A 624 -61.43 -58.65 -4.97
C GLU A 624 -61.58 -58.23 -3.51
N MET A 625 -60.67 -58.65 -2.63
CA MET A 625 -60.64 -58.26 -1.22
C MET A 625 -60.38 -56.77 -0.99
N THR A 626 -59.86 -56.03 -1.97
CA THR A 626 -59.69 -54.56 -1.85
C THR A 626 -61.00 -53.83 -2.16
N PRO A 627 -61.60 -53.09 -1.20
CA PRO A 627 -62.85 -52.36 -1.43
C PRO A 627 -62.76 -51.33 -2.56
N GLU A 628 -63.84 -51.14 -3.31
CA GLU A 628 -63.89 -50.18 -4.42
C GLU A 628 -63.63 -48.73 -3.96
N THR A 629 -64.01 -48.39 -2.73
CA THR A 629 -63.69 -47.10 -2.10
C THR A 629 -62.19 -46.87 -1.97
N ASN A 630 -61.42 -47.90 -1.60
CA ASN A 630 -59.96 -47.82 -1.50
C ASN A 630 -59.31 -47.76 -2.90
N ARG A 631 -59.83 -48.50 -3.89
CA ARG A 631 -59.35 -48.46 -5.29
C ARG A 631 -59.54 -47.08 -5.95
N LYS A 632 -60.44 -46.23 -5.42
CA LYS A 632 -60.59 -44.83 -5.85
C LYS A 632 -59.51 -43.92 -5.26
N LEU A 633 -58.98 -44.24 -4.08
CA LEU A 633 -57.95 -43.46 -3.37
C LEU A 633 -56.52 -43.81 -3.82
N PHE A 634 -56.29 -45.03 -4.32
CA PHE A 634 -54.98 -45.52 -4.76
C PHE A 634 -55.00 -46.00 -6.21
N LYS A 635 -53.95 -45.68 -6.97
CA LYS A 635 -53.71 -46.17 -8.35
C LYS A 635 -52.61 -47.21 -8.36
N LEU A 636 -52.84 -48.33 -9.04
CA LEU A 636 -51.85 -49.38 -9.26
C LEU A 636 -51.27 -49.28 -10.68
N ASN A 637 -49.96 -49.40 -10.82
CA ASN A 637 -49.31 -49.68 -12.10
C ASN A 637 -49.16 -51.20 -12.26
N ILE A 638 -49.81 -51.74 -13.29
CA ILE A 638 -49.87 -53.19 -13.57
C ILE A 638 -48.52 -53.81 -13.93
N ASN A 639 -47.57 -53.05 -14.49
CA ASN A 639 -46.29 -53.58 -14.96
C ASN A 639 -45.16 -53.40 -13.95
N THR A 640 -45.32 -52.52 -12.96
CA THR A 640 -44.25 -52.20 -12.00
C THR A 640 -44.64 -52.45 -10.55
N GLY A 641 -45.91 -52.76 -10.31
CA GLY A 641 -46.48 -52.90 -8.97
C GLY A 641 -46.55 -51.59 -8.19
N ALA A 642 -46.20 -50.45 -8.80
CA ALA A 642 -46.17 -49.16 -8.12
C ALA A 642 -47.56 -48.72 -7.66
N ILE A 643 -47.66 -48.31 -6.39
CA ILE A 643 -48.87 -47.81 -5.76
C ILE A 643 -48.74 -46.30 -5.64
N THR A 644 -49.68 -45.56 -6.24
CA THR A 644 -49.78 -44.10 -6.16
C THR A 644 -50.98 -43.71 -5.31
N MET A 645 -50.75 -42.97 -4.22
CA MET A 645 -51.81 -42.36 -3.42
C MET A 645 -52.30 -41.11 -4.14
N ARG A 646 -53.62 -40.93 -4.24
CA ARG A 646 -54.22 -39.72 -4.84
C ARG A 646 -54.31 -38.58 -3.84
N LYS A 647 -54.24 -37.35 -4.37
CA LYS A 647 -54.49 -36.13 -3.61
C LYS A 647 -55.85 -36.17 -2.92
N GLY A 648 -55.88 -35.75 -1.66
CA GLY A 648 -57.11 -35.70 -0.85
C GLY A 648 -57.48 -37.01 -0.15
N THR A 649 -56.58 -38.01 -0.16
CA THR A 649 -56.75 -39.24 0.63
C THR A 649 -56.79 -38.89 2.14
N PRO A 650 -57.85 -39.27 2.87
CA PRO A 650 -57.97 -39.01 4.30
C PRO A 650 -56.89 -39.70 5.14
N GLU A 651 -56.73 -39.24 6.37
CA GLU A 651 -55.94 -39.93 7.38
C GLU A 651 -56.63 -41.23 7.83
N GLY A 652 -55.85 -42.29 8.00
CA GLY A 652 -56.36 -43.62 8.32
C GLY A 652 -55.44 -44.76 7.87
N ILE A 653 -55.88 -45.99 8.13
CA ILE A 653 -55.18 -47.23 7.79
C ILE A 653 -55.98 -47.93 6.67
N TYR A 654 -55.30 -48.25 5.57
CA TYR A 654 -55.87 -48.87 4.37
C TYR A 654 -55.21 -50.21 4.09
N ASN A 655 -55.99 -51.29 4.11
CA ASN A 655 -55.52 -52.61 3.71
C ASN A 655 -55.83 -52.85 2.22
N LEU A 656 -54.78 -53.08 1.44
CA LEU A 656 -54.82 -53.29 -0.01
C LEU A 656 -54.35 -54.72 -0.32
N ALA A 657 -55.11 -55.45 -1.12
CA ALA A 657 -54.82 -56.82 -1.55
C ALA A 657 -54.63 -56.88 -3.07
N PHE A 658 -53.67 -57.69 -3.51
CA PHE A 658 -53.23 -57.81 -4.89
C PHE A 658 -53.00 -59.27 -5.28
N THR A 659 -53.13 -59.57 -6.56
CA THR A 659 -52.70 -60.82 -7.20
C THR A 659 -51.50 -60.51 -8.10
N VAL A 660 -50.39 -61.20 -7.90
CA VAL A 660 -49.16 -61.05 -8.71
C VAL A 660 -48.97 -62.29 -9.54
N ILE A 661 -48.61 -62.11 -10.82
CA ILE A 661 -48.40 -63.17 -11.81
C ILE A 661 -46.97 -63.08 -12.32
N GLU A 662 -46.26 -64.19 -12.45
CA GLU A 662 -44.87 -64.25 -12.92
C GLU A 662 -44.71 -65.22 -14.10
N GLU A 663 -43.74 -64.95 -14.98
CA GLU A 663 -43.37 -65.79 -16.13
C GLU A 663 -41.84 -65.89 -16.28
N SER A 664 -41.28 -67.11 -16.17
CA SER A 664 -39.85 -67.39 -16.35
C SER A 664 -39.62 -68.48 -17.40
N SER A 665 -38.40 -68.55 -17.96
CA SER A 665 -37.97 -69.67 -18.80
C SER A 665 -37.63 -70.94 -18.02
N TYR A 666 -37.47 -70.84 -16.69
CA TYR A 666 -37.01 -71.93 -15.82
C TYR A 666 -38.18 -72.67 -15.12
N PHE A 667 -39.33 -72.04 -14.93
CA PHE A 667 -40.53 -72.64 -14.31
C PHE A 667 -41.86 -72.14 -14.95
N PRO A 668 -42.98 -72.89 -14.82
CA PRO A 668 -44.27 -72.51 -15.42
C PRO A 668 -44.91 -71.28 -14.78
N ARG A 669 -45.68 -70.51 -15.57
CA ARG A 669 -46.45 -69.34 -15.10
C ARG A 669 -47.32 -69.65 -13.88
N HIS A 670 -47.13 -68.90 -12.79
CA HIS A 670 -47.90 -69.02 -11.54
C HIS A 670 -48.38 -67.67 -11.01
N ASN A 671 -49.18 -67.69 -9.93
CA ASN A 671 -49.67 -66.48 -9.26
C ASN A 671 -49.68 -66.60 -7.73
N VAL A 672 -49.49 -65.47 -7.04
CA VAL A 672 -49.48 -65.39 -5.57
C VAL A 672 -50.27 -64.17 -5.09
N SER A 673 -50.79 -64.27 -3.86
CA SER A 673 -51.45 -63.14 -3.19
C SER A 673 -50.44 -62.25 -2.47
N ALA A 674 -50.63 -60.93 -2.57
CA ALA A 674 -49.84 -59.92 -1.87
C ALA A 674 -50.73 -58.95 -1.08
N ARG A 675 -50.29 -58.52 0.10
CA ARG A 675 -51.00 -57.54 0.94
C ARG A 675 -50.13 -56.33 1.25
N VAL A 676 -50.71 -55.14 1.15
CA VAL A 676 -50.04 -53.88 1.48
C VAL A 676 -50.93 -53.08 2.44
N THR A 677 -50.41 -52.76 3.62
CA THR A 677 -51.08 -51.87 4.57
C THR A 677 -50.51 -50.47 4.45
N VAL A 678 -51.35 -49.49 4.11
CA VAL A 678 -50.96 -48.07 4.00
C VAL A 678 -51.51 -47.29 5.20
N THR A 679 -50.64 -46.69 5.99
CA THR A 679 -50.99 -45.78 7.09
C THR A 679 -50.75 -44.35 6.65
N VAL A 680 -51.81 -43.53 6.59
CA VAL A 680 -51.72 -42.10 6.25
C VAL A 680 -51.91 -41.29 7.53
N LYS A 681 -50.90 -40.50 7.92
CA LYS A 681 -50.91 -39.55 9.05
C LYS A 681 -50.82 -38.11 8.53
N ASN A 682 -51.57 -37.17 9.12
CA ASN A 682 -51.46 -35.76 8.75
C ASN A 682 -50.49 -35.01 9.69
N ILE A 683 -49.50 -34.31 9.12
CA ILE A 683 -48.52 -33.54 9.90
C ILE A 683 -48.76 -32.03 9.67
N SER A 684 -48.91 -31.26 10.74
CA SER A 684 -49.20 -29.82 10.67
C SER A 684 -47.94 -28.96 10.46
N ALA A 685 -48.09 -27.74 9.92
CA ALA A 685 -46.98 -26.78 9.83
C ALA A 685 -46.37 -26.42 11.18
N LYS A 686 -47.16 -26.44 12.26
CA LYS A 686 -46.69 -26.20 13.63
C LYS A 686 -45.77 -27.34 14.09
N THR A 687 -46.18 -28.59 13.84
CA THR A 687 -45.40 -29.80 14.14
C THR A 687 -44.02 -29.77 13.49
N VAL A 688 -43.94 -29.46 12.19
CA VAL A 688 -42.66 -29.38 11.45
C VAL A 688 -41.77 -28.23 11.96
N ASN A 689 -42.36 -27.12 12.41
CA ASN A 689 -41.59 -25.99 12.91
C ASN A 689 -41.03 -26.21 14.34
N GLN A 690 -41.64 -27.09 15.14
CA GLN A 690 -41.25 -27.38 16.52
C GLN A 690 -40.55 -28.75 16.67
N SER A 691 -40.08 -29.33 15.56
CA SER A 691 -39.51 -30.67 15.54
C SER A 691 -38.07 -30.74 16.06
N GLY A 692 -37.75 -31.85 16.71
CA GLY A 692 -36.36 -32.26 16.95
C GLY A 692 -35.70 -32.79 15.68
N SER A 693 -34.37 -32.85 15.67
CA SER A 693 -33.60 -33.39 14.53
C SER A 693 -32.41 -34.21 14.99
N ILE A 694 -32.05 -35.25 14.24
CA ILE A 694 -30.94 -36.17 14.55
C ILE A 694 -30.19 -36.45 13.25
N ARG A 695 -28.85 -36.46 13.31
CA ARG A 695 -27.99 -36.85 12.19
C ARG A 695 -27.21 -38.10 12.53
N PHE A 696 -27.38 -39.17 11.75
CA PHE A 696 -26.61 -40.41 11.87
C PHE A 696 -25.44 -40.45 10.88
N TYR A 697 -24.36 -41.12 11.28
CA TYR A 697 -23.16 -41.29 10.44
C TYR A 697 -23.26 -42.55 9.58
N ASN A 698 -23.10 -42.42 8.26
CA ASN A 698 -23.01 -43.53 7.31
C ASN A 698 -24.17 -44.53 7.36
N VAL A 699 -25.38 -44.05 7.64
CA VAL A 699 -26.61 -44.85 7.63
C VAL A 699 -27.39 -44.53 6.35
N LYS A 700 -27.94 -45.56 5.68
CA LYS A 700 -28.83 -45.38 4.53
C LYS A 700 -30.28 -45.37 5.01
N ALA A 701 -31.11 -44.50 4.43
CA ALA A 701 -32.54 -44.41 4.71
C ALA A 701 -33.26 -45.76 4.57
N GLU A 702 -32.88 -46.56 3.58
CA GLU A 702 -33.45 -47.88 3.31
C GLU A 702 -33.17 -48.84 4.46
N THR A 703 -31.91 -48.91 4.92
CA THR A 703 -31.51 -49.73 6.08
C THR A 703 -32.12 -49.26 7.39
N PHE A 704 -32.51 -47.98 7.49
CA PHE A 704 -33.11 -47.39 8.68
C PHE A 704 -34.59 -47.79 8.86
N ILE A 705 -35.30 -48.05 7.76
CA ILE A 705 -36.72 -48.44 7.78
C ILE A 705 -36.96 -49.94 7.51
N SER A 706 -35.92 -50.71 7.15
CA SER A 706 -35.97 -52.16 7.01
C SER A 706 -35.68 -52.88 8.32
N GLN A 707 -36.22 -54.09 8.46
CA GLN A 707 -35.83 -55.02 9.53
C GLN A 707 -34.60 -55.82 9.10
N THR A 708 -33.61 -55.94 9.97
CA THR A 708 -32.44 -56.82 9.78
C THR A 708 -32.76 -58.23 10.26
N LEU A 709 -32.20 -59.26 9.61
CA LEU A 709 -32.47 -60.67 9.90
C LEU A 709 -32.20 -61.09 11.36
N SER A 710 -31.36 -60.34 12.08
CA SER A 710 -30.96 -60.59 13.46
C SER A 710 -31.76 -59.80 14.51
N GLU A 711 -32.62 -58.86 14.13
CA GLU A 711 -33.30 -57.95 15.06
C GLU A 711 -34.83 -58.00 14.89
N LEU A 712 -35.55 -57.95 16.01
CA LEU A 712 -37.01 -58.08 16.04
C LEU A 712 -37.76 -56.85 15.51
N ASN A 713 -37.13 -55.67 15.49
CA ASN A 713 -37.76 -54.40 15.15
C ASN A 713 -36.86 -53.56 14.23
N THR A 714 -37.45 -52.67 13.42
CA THR A 714 -36.68 -51.75 12.56
C THR A 714 -35.95 -50.67 13.39
N PRO A 715 -34.82 -50.12 12.90
CA PRO A 715 -34.14 -49.01 13.58
C PRO A 715 -35.04 -47.78 13.77
N LEU A 716 -35.92 -47.50 12.80
CA LEU A 716 -36.95 -46.46 12.94
C LEU A 716 -37.86 -46.68 14.15
N TYR A 717 -38.36 -47.91 14.33
CA TYR A 717 -39.22 -48.24 15.48
C TYR A 717 -38.44 -48.15 16.79
N ARG A 718 -37.20 -48.65 16.83
CA ARG A 718 -36.36 -48.53 18.03
C ARG A 718 -36.05 -47.08 18.38
N LEU A 719 -35.84 -46.21 17.38
CA LEU A 719 -35.70 -44.77 17.60
C LEU A 719 -36.99 -44.19 18.21
N GLN A 720 -38.14 -44.54 17.66
CA GLN A 720 -39.45 -44.09 18.17
C GLN A 720 -39.66 -44.51 19.63
N GLN A 721 -39.31 -45.76 19.99
CA GLN A 721 -39.37 -46.28 21.36
C GLN A 721 -38.39 -45.59 22.29
N SER A 722 -37.14 -45.40 21.86
CA SER A 722 -36.10 -44.76 22.68
C SER A 722 -36.46 -43.29 22.97
N ILE A 723 -36.93 -42.55 21.95
CA ILE A 723 -37.44 -41.17 22.14
C ILE A 723 -38.62 -41.16 23.12
N ALA A 724 -39.57 -42.09 22.97
CA ALA A 724 -40.73 -42.19 23.84
C ALA A 724 -40.32 -42.48 25.30
N SER A 725 -39.37 -43.38 25.51
CA SER A 725 -38.82 -43.72 26.82
C SER A 725 -38.07 -42.55 27.46
N ILE A 726 -37.28 -41.78 26.69
CA ILE A 726 -36.51 -40.63 27.21
C ILE A 726 -37.44 -39.50 27.66
N LEU A 727 -38.59 -39.35 26.97
CA LEU A 727 -39.54 -38.27 27.20
C LEU A 727 -40.75 -38.69 28.05
N ASP A 728 -40.76 -39.92 28.58
CA ASP A 728 -41.86 -40.49 29.37
C ASP A 728 -43.24 -40.36 28.67
N THR A 729 -43.29 -40.75 27.40
CA THR A 729 -44.48 -40.65 26.53
C THR A 729 -44.75 -41.97 25.80
N SER A 730 -45.88 -42.06 25.09
CA SER A 730 -46.19 -43.23 24.26
C SER A 730 -45.46 -43.17 22.92
N PRO A 731 -44.96 -44.30 22.38
CA PRO A 731 -44.39 -44.38 21.04
C PRO A 731 -45.32 -43.84 19.95
N ASP A 732 -46.64 -44.04 20.08
CA ASP A 732 -47.63 -43.56 19.10
C ASP A 732 -47.69 -42.02 19.02
N GLN A 733 -47.25 -41.32 20.07
CA GLN A 733 -47.16 -39.86 20.14
C GLN A 733 -45.87 -39.31 19.51
N VAL A 734 -44.92 -40.18 19.14
CA VAL A 734 -43.67 -39.80 18.49
C VAL A 734 -43.82 -39.94 16.97
N ASP A 735 -43.94 -38.83 16.27
CA ASP A 735 -44.05 -38.80 14.81
C ASP A 735 -42.68 -38.55 14.17
N ILE A 736 -42.14 -39.57 13.52
CA ILE A 736 -40.99 -39.43 12.61
C ILE A 736 -41.53 -39.14 11.21
N PHE A 737 -41.26 -37.93 10.71
CA PHE A 737 -41.87 -37.46 9.45
C PHE A 737 -40.85 -37.08 8.37
N THR A 738 -39.54 -37.11 8.67
CA THR A 738 -38.47 -36.91 7.68
C THR A 738 -37.37 -37.95 7.90
N ILE A 739 -36.94 -38.61 6.83
CA ILE A 739 -35.80 -39.54 6.78
C ILE A 739 -35.05 -39.24 5.49
N ASN A 740 -33.98 -38.45 5.57
CA ASN A 740 -33.34 -37.86 4.39
C ASN A 740 -31.85 -38.23 4.31
N ASN A 741 -31.45 -38.93 3.25
CA ASN A 741 -30.04 -39.18 2.96
C ASN A 741 -29.35 -37.87 2.54
N ARG A 742 -28.21 -37.56 3.15
CA ARG A 742 -27.45 -36.34 2.89
C ARG A 742 -25.97 -36.64 2.68
N LYS A 743 -25.42 -36.23 1.53
CA LYS A 743 -23.98 -36.33 1.24
C LYS A 743 -23.33 -34.97 1.49
N LEU A 744 -22.38 -34.92 2.43
CA LEU A 744 -21.57 -33.73 2.73
C LEU A 744 -20.10 -34.05 2.41
N ALA A 745 -19.23 -33.04 2.36
CA ALA A 745 -17.81 -33.22 2.04
C ALA A 745 -17.09 -34.23 2.97
N ARG A 746 -17.54 -34.32 4.22
CA ARG A 746 -17.01 -35.21 5.27
C ARG A 746 -17.65 -36.61 5.34
N GLY A 747 -18.58 -36.95 4.44
CA GLY A 747 -19.17 -38.29 4.38
C GLY A 747 -20.67 -38.32 4.01
N ALA A 748 -21.24 -39.53 4.11
CA ALA A 748 -22.68 -39.76 3.95
C ALA A 748 -23.37 -39.79 5.31
N PHE A 749 -24.53 -39.14 5.41
CA PHE A 749 -25.29 -38.96 6.63
C PHE A 749 -26.78 -39.23 6.40
N LEU A 750 -27.50 -39.54 7.48
CA LEU A 750 -28.96 -39.63 7.49
C LEU A 750 -29.54 -38.59 8.46
N ASP A 751 -30.33 -37.65 7.93
CA ASP A 751 -31.03 -36.64 8.71
C ASP A 751 -32.46 -37.13 9.01
N VAL A 752 -32.81 -37.20 10.29
CA VAL A 752 -34.13 -37.62 10.78
C VAL A 752 -34.77 -36.46 11.53
N PHE A 753 -36.03 -36.13 11.21
CA PHE A 753 -36.82 -35.16 11.97
C PHE A 753 -38.03 -35.82 12.59
N PHE A 754 -38.30 -35.43 13.83
CA PHE A 754 -39.36 -36.01 14.64
C PHE A 754 -40.07 -34.94 15.48
N ALA A 755 -41.29 -35.21 15.88
CA ALA A 755 -42.04 -34.40 16.83
C ALA A 755 -42.74 -35.31 17.84
N VAL A 756 -43.11 -34.74 18.99
CA VAL A 756 -43.83 -35.45 20.06
C VAL A 756 -45.12 -34.71 20.37
N ASP A 757 -46.24 -35.42 20.30
CA ASP A 757 -47.58 -34.88 20.52
C ASP A 757 -48.03 -35.08 21.98
N ASP A 758 -47.86 -34.04 22.82
CA ASP A 758 -48.26 -34.01 24.23
C ASP A 758 -49.25 -32.88 24.55
N THR A 759 -50.37 -32.79 23.82
CA THR A 759 -51.43 -31.74 23.89
C THR A 759 -51.01 -30.33 23.47
N ILE A 760 -49.72 -29.98 23.63
CA ILE A 760 -49.03 -28.84 23.01
C ILE A 760 -47.68 -29.38 22.55
N TYR A 761 -47.44 -29.47 21.24
CA TYR A 761 -46.15 -29.92 20.69
C TYR A 761 -44.96 -29.33 21.45
N THR A 762 -44.13 -30.21 21.99
CA THR A 762 -42.91 -29.87 22.72
C THR A 762 -41.98 -29.06 21.81
N SER A 763 -41.33 -28.03 22.34
CA SER A 763 -40.44 -27.19 21.53
C SER A 763 -39.17 -27.95 21.12
N SER A 764 -38.60 -27.59 19.97
CA SER A 764 -37.39 -28.22 19.42
C SER A 764 -36.23 -28.20 20.41
N GLU A 765 -36.13 -27.17 21.24
CA GLU A 765 -35.06 -26.99 22.23
C GLU A 765 -35.16 -28.01 23.37
N VAL A 766 -36.38 -28.30 23.84
CA VAL A 766 -36.62 -29.30 24.89
C VAL A 766 -36.36 -30.70 24.35
N LEU A 767 -36.85 -31.01 23.14
CA LEU A 767 -36.62 -32.31 22.49
C LEU A 767 -35.13 -32.58 22.26
N ASN A 768 -34.42 -31.63 21.65
CA ASN A 768 -33.01 -31.80 21.35
C ASN A 768 -32.17 -31.88 22.64
N ALA A 769 -32.50 -31.10 23.68
CA ALA A 769 -31.78 -31.15 24.95
C ALA A 769 -31.98 -32.49 25.68
N ALA A 770 -33.21 -32.97 25.79
CA ALA A 770 -33.51 -34.24 26.45
C ALA A 770 -32.79 -35.42 25.77
N LEU A 771 -32.81 -35.47 24.43
CA LEU A 771 -32.11 -36.52 23.68
C LEU A 771 -30.58 -36.38 23.75
N SER A 772 -30.05 -35.14 23.76
CA SER A 772 -28.60 -34.92 23.89
C SER A 772 -28.05 -35.42 25.23
N LEU A 773 -28.84 -35.35 26.30
CA LEU A 773 -28.48 -35.89 27.61
C LEU A 773 -28.48 -37.43 27.66
N HIS A 774 -29.28 -38.08 26.79
CA HIS A 774 -29.45 -39.53 26.73
C HIS A 774 -28.83 -40.14 25.47
N LEU A 775 -27.83 -39.48 24.88
CA LEU A 775 -27.30 -39.83 23.56
C LEU A 775 -26.70 -41.24 23.51
N ARG A 776 -26.08 -41.70 24.59
CA ARG A 776 -25.52 -43.06 24.67
C ARG A 776 -26.63 -44.12 24.61
N GLN A 777 -27.69 -43.94 25.40
CA GLN A 777 -28.86 -44.81 25.37
C GLN A 777 -29.47 -44.82 23.96
N LEU A 778 -29.60 -43.64 23.34
CA LEU A 778 -30.15 -43.51 21.99
C LEU A 778 -29.31 -44.26 20.93
N GLU A 779 -27.98 -44.20 21.01
CA GLU A 779 -27.09 -44.96 20.11
C GLU A 779 -27.17 -46.47 20.35
N GLU A 780 -27.21 -46.91 21.61
CA GLU A 780 -27.32 -48.32 22.00
C GLU A 780 -28.68 -48.92 21.58
N ASP A 781 -29.79 -48.20 21.82
CA ASP A 781 -31.14 -48.63 21.47
C ASP A 781 -31.35 -48.70 19.94
N VAL A 782 -30.83 -47.72 19.20
CA VAL A 782 -31.02 -47.63 17.74
C VAL A 782 -30.03 -48.54 17.00
N GLY A 783 -28.83 -48.74 17.55
CA GLY A 783 -27.75 -49.52 16.92
C GLY A 783 -26.92 -48.73 15.90
N TYR A 784 -27.03 -47.40 15.89
CA TYR A 784 -26.31 -46.53 14.97
C TYR A 784 -25.64 -45.37 15.69
N ARG A 785 -24.50 -44.94 15.14
CA ARG A 785 -23.75 -43.80 15.64
C ARG A 785 -24.44 -42.48 15.27
N ILE A 786 -24.66 -41.64 16.27
CA ILE A 786 -25.26 -40.31 16.13
C ILE A 786 -24.15 -39.26 16.14
N VAL A 787 -24.13 -38.44 15.08
CA VAL A 787 -23.21 -37.32 14.92
C VAL A 787 -23.68 -36.14 15.76
N THR A 788 -24.95 -35.77 15.63
CA THR A 788 -25.53 -34.66 16.38
C THR A 788 -27.03 -34.82 16.58
N VAL A 789 -27.53 -34.27 17.68
CA VAL A 789 -28.94 -34.05 17.99
C VAL A 789 -29.16 -32.54 17.99
N GLY A 790 -30.18 -32.06 17.28
CA GLY A 790 -30.34 -30.64 16.95
C GLY A 790 -29.35 -30.23 15.86
N ILE A 791 -29.60 -30.67 14.62
CA ILE A 791 -28.72 -30.39 13.47
C ILE A 791 -28.46 -28.89 13.35
N ASP A 792 -27.18 -28.53 13.31
CA ASP A 792 -26.72 -27.15 13.21
C ASP A 792 -25.78 -26.98 12.00
N GLU A 793 -26.23 -26.22 11.00
CA GLU A 793 -25.46 -25.94 9.79
C GLU A 793 -24.68 -24.63 9.88
N CYS A 794 -24.93 -23.81 10.91
CA CYS A 794 -24.15 -22.62 11.22
C CYS A 794 -22.76 -22.98 11.75
N ILE A 795 -22.50 -24.22 12.18
CA ILE A 795 -21.15 -24.69 12.53
C ILE A 795 -20.21 -24.59 11.31
N GLU A 796 -20.66 -24.99 10.12
CA GLU A 796 -19.83 -24.98 8.90
C GLU A 796 -19.87 -23.63 8.18
N LYS A 797 -21.04 -22.99 8.10
CA LYS A 797 -21.22 -21.73 7.36
C LYS A 797 -21.00 -20.47 8.20
N GLY A 798 -21.08 -20.57 9.52
CA GLY A 798 -20.94 -19.46 10.47
C GLY A 798 -19.67 -18.63 10.30
N PRO A 799 -18.48 -19.25 10.12
CA PRO A 799 -17.23 -18.52 9.89
C PRO A 799 -17.22 -17.63 8.64
N THR A 800 -18.14 -17.87 7.68
CA THR A 800 -18.29 -17.08 6.45
C THR A 800 -19.35 -15.98 6.55
N CYS A 801 -20.13 -15.93 7.62
CA CYS A 801 -21.10 -14.86 7.84
C CYS A 801 -20.39 -13.65 8.47
N THR A 802 -20.57 -12.46 7.87
CA THR A 802 -19.99 -11.20 8.39
C THR A 802 -20.69 -10.66 9.65
N GLN A 803 -21.81 -11.26 10.08
CA GLN A 803 -22.63 -10.85 11.22
C GLN A 803 -23.14 -12.08 12.01
N THR A 804 -24.46 -12.38 12.02
CA THR A 804 -25.04 -13.52 12.74
C THR A 804 -25.55 -14.61 11.80
N CYS A 805 -25.36 -15.87 12.19
CA CYS A 805 -25.94 -17.03 11.53
C CYS A 805 -27.15 -17.54 12.32
N LYS A 806 -28.20 -17.96 11.62
CA LYS A 806 -29.38 -18.61 12.19
C LYS A 806 -29.72 -19.87 11.40
N ASN A 807 -30.00 -20.97 12.10
CA ASN A 807 -30.57 -22.17 11.49
C ASN A 807 -32.06 -21.95 11.22
N LYS A 808 -32.46 -22.21 9.98
CA LYS A 808 -33.85 -22.19 9.54
C LYS A 808 -34.22 -23.58 9.05
N VAL A 809 -35.27 -24.15 9.64
CA VAL A 809 -35.88 -25.38 9.14
C VAL A 809 -36.64 -25.05 7.85
N LEU A 810 -36.16 -25.57 6.73
CA LEU A 810 -36.81 -25.46 5.44
C LEU A 810 -37.61 -26.73 5.16
N LYS A 811 -38.77 -26.53 4.55
CA LYS A 811 -39.69 -27.59 4.14
C LYS A 811 -40.08 -27.39 2.69
N THR A 812 -40.10 -28.47 1.93
CA THR A 812 -40.49 -28.43 0.50
C THR A 812 -41.81 -29.15 0.29
N ALA A 813 -42.52 -28.77 -0.78
CA ALA A 813 -43.76 -29.45 -1.19
C ALA A 813 -43.51 -30.84 -1.83
N LYS A 814 -42.25 -31.18 -2.14
CA LYS A 814 -41.89 -32.50 -2.69
C LYS A 814 -41.73 -33.48 -1.52
N PRO A 815 -42.40 -34.65 -1.54
CA PRO A 815 -42.20 -35.65 -0.50
C PRO A 815 -40.84 -36.35 -0.64
N ILE A 816 -40.31 -36.81 0.49
CA ILE A 816 -39.25 -37.82 0.49
C ILE A 816 -39.92 -39.17 0.43
N VAL A 817 -39.42 -40.06 -0.42
CA VAL A 817 -39.91 -41.43 -0.49
C VAL A 817 -38.73 -42.37 -0.36
N VAL A 818 -38.82 -43.29 0.61
CA VAL A 818 -37.83 -44.32 0.88
C VAL A 818 -38.52 -45.67 0.71
N HIS A 819 -37.94 -46.54 -0.10
CA HIS A 819 -38.50 -47.85 -0.41
C HIS A 819 -37.58 -48.97 0.07
N THR A 820 -38.16 -50.00 0.66
CA THR A 820 -37.52 -51.30 0.88
C THR A 820 -38.43 -52.38 0.31
N ASN A 821 -38.02 -53.64 0.48
CA ASN A 821 -38.81 -54.78 0.05
C ASN A 821 -40.16 -54.82 0.80
N THR A 822 -40.14 -54.75 2.13
CA THR A 822 -41.33 -54.92 2.97
C THR A 822 -41.90 -53.62 3.55
N SER A 823 -41.20 -52.49 3.38
CA SER A 823 -41.63 -51.21 3.95
C SER A 823 -41.48 -50.05 2.95
N SER A 824 -42.30 -49.02 3.09
CA SER A 824 -42.04 -47.73 2.45
C SER A 824 -42.38 -46.58 3.39
N PHE A 825 -41.58 -45.52 3.32
CA PHE A 825 -41.77 -44.32 4.10
C PHE A 825 -41.92 -43.13 3.16
N VAL A 826 -43.04 -42.43 3.27
CA VAL A 826 -43.29 -41.18 2.55
C VAL A 826 -43.30 -40.07 3.60
N GLY A 827 -42.26 -39.25 3.57
CA GLY A 827 -42.04 -38.16 4.51
C GLY A 827 -42.11 -36.79 3.86
N ILE A 828 -41.97 -35.78 4.71
CA ILE A 828 -41.84 -34.39 4.33
C ILE A 828 -40.37 -34.11 4.05
N THR A 829 -40.04 -33.44 2.95
CA THR A 829 -38.66 -32.99 2.75
C THR A 829 -38.37 -31.82 3.67
N THR A 830 -37.71 -32.12 4.79
CA THR A 830 -37.28 -31.14 5.80
C THR A 830 -35.75 -31.12 5.87
N LEU A 831 -35.17 -29.93 5.92
CA LEU A 831 -33.73 -29.76 6.10
C LEU A 831 -33.43 -28.52 6.95
N VAL A 832 -32.32 -28.54 7.67
CA VAL A 832 -31.77 -27.34 8.30
C VAL A 832 -30.90 -26.62 7.28
N GLN A 833 -31.07 -25.31 7.16
CA GLN A 833 -30.18 -24.45 6.38
C GLN A 833 -29.66 -23.29 7.23
N ALA A 834 -28.37 -23.00 7.09
CA ALA A 834 -27.73 -21.82 7.66
C ALA A 834 -28.03 -20.55 6.83
N GLN A 835 -28.63 -19.55 7.50
CA GLN A 835 -28.94 -18.24 6.94
C GLN A 835 -28.13 -17.16 7.68
N CYS A 836 -27.31 -16.39 6.97
CA CYS A 836 -26.69 -15.18 7.53
C CYS A 836 -27.75 -14.07 7.56
N ILE A 837 -27.95 -13.43 8.70
CA ILE A 837 -28.93 -12.34 8.87
C ILE A 837 -28.22 -11.03 9.26
N PRO A 838 -28.66 -9.88 8.73
CA PRO A 838 -28.13 -8.58 9.10
C PRO A 838 -28.78 -8.08 10.39
N GLN A 839 -28.00 -7.99 11.48
CA GLN A 839 -28.38 -7.55 12.83
C GLN A 839 -29.54 -8.30 13.51
N ILE A 840 -29.58 -8.18 14.84
CA ILE A 840 -30.69 -8.67 15.67
C ILE A 840 -31.91 -7.81 15.31
N GLU A 841 -32.89 -8.39 14.61
CA GLU A 841 -34.19 -7.74 14.44
C GLU A 841 -34.69 -7.30 15.81
N SER A 842 -34.93 -6.00 15.98
CA SER A 842 -35.63 -5.46 17.15
C SER A 842 -37.07 -5.97 17.11
N SER A 843 -37.29 -7.18 17.59
CA SER A 843 -38.62 -7.75 17.70
C SER A 843 -39.46 -6.87 18.63
N LEU A 844 -40.68 -6.56 18.19
CA LEU A 844 -41.73 -5.95 19.02
C LEU A 844 -41.68 -6.50 20.44
N VAL A 845 -41.57 -5.59 21.43
CA VAL A 845 -41.50 -5.95 22.85
C VAL A 845 -42.75 -6.76 23.22
N THR A 846 -42.60 -8.07 23.33
CA THR A 846 -43.65 -8.99 23.77
C THR A 846 -43.45 -9.24 25.26
N CYS A 847 -44.50 -9.05 26.07
CA CYS A 847 -44.42 -9.35 27.48
C CYS A 847 -44.50 -10.87 27.72
N LEU A 848 -43.56 -11.38 28.52
CA LEU A 848 -43.40 -12.77 28.91
C LEU A 848 -44.20 -13.05 30.19
N ASN A 849 -44.35 -14.34 30.53
CA ASN A 849 -44.93 -14.82 31.79
C ASN A 849 -46.28 -14.19 32.18
N GLY A 850 -47.15 -13.94 31.20
CA GLY A 850 -48.48 -13.33 31.43
C GLY A 850 -48.44 -11.82 31.72
N GLY A 851 -47.33 -11.15 31.46
CA GLY A 851 -47.22 -9.70 31.53
C GLY A 851 -48.13 -9.00 30.51
N THR A 852 -48.58 -7.79 30.86
CA THR A 852 -49.43 -6.98 29.99
C THR A 852 -48.67 -5.77 29.49
N PHE A 853 -48.71 -5.53 28.17
CA PHE A 853 -48.05 -4.38 27.57
C PHE A 853 -48.88 -3.12 27.80
N GLN A 854 -48.35 -2.17 28.59
CA GLN A 854 -49.03 -0.91 28.92
C GLN A 854 -48.02 0.25 28.93
N ASN A 855 -48.34 1.36 28.23
CA ASN A 855 -47.50 2.57 28.19
C ASN A 855 -46.04 2.32 27.77
N GLY A 856 -45.81 1.45 26.78
CA GLY A 856 -44.47 1.19 26.25
C GLY A 856 -43.57 0.34 27.16
N LYS A 857 -44.09 -0.24 28.24
CA LYS A 857 -43.40 -1.17 29.14
C LYS A 857 -44.29 -2.35 29.50
N CYS A 858 -43.69 -3.47 29.89
CA CYS A 858 -44.44 -4.62 30.40
C CYS A 858 -44.78 -4.42 31.88
N LYS A 859 -46.06 -4.59 32.24
CA LYS A 859 -46.51 -4.67 33.63
C LYS A 859 -46.49 -6.13 34.07
N CYS A 860 -45.66 -6.43 35.08
CA CYS A 860 -45.33 -7.79 35.47
C CYS A 860 -46.21 -8.32 36.61
N PRO A 861 -46.64 -9.58 36.54
CA PRO A 861 -47.27 -10.27 37.66
C PRO A 861 -46.31 -10.44 38.84
N THR A 862 -46.85 -10.69 40.03
CA THR A 862 -46.06 -10.92 41.25
C THR A 862 -45.06 -12.07 41.04
N GLY A 863 -43.78 -11.82 41.34
CA GLY A 863 -42.70 -12.81 41.20
C GLY A 863 -41.87 -12.69 39.90
N PHE A 864 -42.30 -11.83 38.96
CA PHE A 864 -41.58 -11.52 37.71
C PHE A 864 -41.18 -10.04 37.69
N GLU A 865 -40.02 -9.75 37.09
CA GLU A 865 -39.40 -8.43 37.03
C GLU A 865 -38.77 -8.20 35.65
N GLY A 866 -38.16 -7.03 35.39
CA GLY A 866 -37.44 -6.78 34.13
C GLY A 866 -38.28 -6.18 33.00
N PRO A 867 -37.66 -5.86 31.85
CA PRO A 867 -38.30 -5.12 30.76
C PRO A 867 -39.40 -5.90 30.03
N GLN A 868 -39.37 -7.24 30.06
CA GLN A 868 -40.37 -8.12 29.45
C GLN A 868 -41.10 -9.01 30.46
N CYS A 869 -40.91 -8.81 31.78
CA CYS A 869 -41.45 -9.68 32.84
C CYS A 869 -40.79 -11.05 32.93
N GLU A 870 -39.46 -11.03 32.91
CA GLU A 870 -38.56 -12.14 33.12
C GLU A 870 -38.49 -12.58 34.60
N LYS A 871 -38.13 -13.85 34.82
CA LYS A 871 -37.60 -14.30 36.11
C LYS A 871 -36.11 -13.97 36.17
N LEU A 872 -35.73 -13.10 37.11
CA LEU A 872 -34.36 -12.57 37.19
C LEU A 872 -33.43 -13.34 38.11
N ASP A 873 -33.93 -14.22 38.99
CA ASP A 873 -33.14 -14.95 40.01
C ASP A 873 -33.26 -16.48 39.87
N ILE A 874 -32.14 -17.16 40.13
CA ILE A 874 -32.02 -18.63 40.14
C ILE A 874 -30.98 -19.04 41.19
N CYS A 875 -31.22 -20.09 41.96
CA CYS A 875 -30.30 -20.55 43.01
C CYS A 875 -30.01 -22.04 42.93
N PHE A 876 -28.77 -22.39 43.29
CA PHE A 876 -28.21 -23.74 43.29
C PHE A 876 -27.70 -24.07 44.69
N ASP A 877 -27.84 -25.33 45.09
CA ASP A 877 -27.45 -25.86 46.40
C ASP A 877 -26.13 -26.66 46.36
N GLY A 878 -25.38 -26.55 45.27
CA GLY A 878 -24.17 -27.35 45.03
C GLY A 878 -24.43 -28.68 44.31
N SER A 879 -25.66 -28.99 43.88
CA SER A 879 -25.97 -30.20 43.08
C SER A 879 -26.80 -29.93 41.82
N GLY A 880 -27.18 -28.68 41.58
CA GLY A 880 -28.10 -28.31 40.51
C GLY A 880 -27.44 -27.77 39.24
N TYR A 881 -28.18 -27.92 38.13
CA TYR A 881 -27.85 -27.30 36.85
C TYR A 881 -29.12 -26.85 36.11
N ALA A 882 -28.97 -25.88 35.22
CA ALA A 882 -30.00 -25.43 34.30
C ALA A 882 -29.41 -25.28 32.89
N ILE A 883 -30.04 -25.95 31.92
CA ILE A 883 -29.69 -25.89 30.50
C ILE A 883 -30.67 -24.95 29.81
N TYR A 884 -30.15 -24.01 29.04
CA TYR A 884 -30.94 -23.05 28.28
C TYR A 884 -30.86 -23.35 26.78
N PRO A 885 -31.87 -22.90 26.01
CA PRO A 885 -31.79 -22.84 24.57
C PRO A 885 -30.47 -22.26 24.12
N SER A 886 -30.02 -22.77 22.99
CA SER A 886 -28.78 -22.39 22.38
C SER A 886 -28.76 -20.88 22.09
N ILE A 887 -27.81 -20.17 22.69
CA ILE A 887 -27.75 -18.71 22.59
C ILE A 887 -26.99 -18.37 21.31
N ASN A 888 -27.60 -17.56 20.43
CA ASN A 888 -26.94 -17.17 19.19
C ASN A 888 -25.64 -16.43 19.52
N SER A 889 -24.53 -17.09 19.24
CA SER A 889 -23.21 -16.77 19.73
C SER A 889 -22.48 -15.72 18.89
N GLY A 890 -22.97 -15.45 17.66
CA GLY A 890 -22.29 -14.60 16.67
C GLY A 890 -22.16 -13.14 17.10
N ASN A 891 -22.65 -12.79 18.28
CA ASN A 891 -22.54 -11.45 18.87
C ASN A 891 -22.26 -11.45 20.37
N VAL A 892 -21.99 -12.58 21.06
CA VAL A 892 -21.80 -12.57 22.52
C VAL A 892 -20.50 -11.85 22.88
N ASN A 893 -20.59 -10.54 23.02
CA ASN A 893 -19.48 -9.64 23.31
C ASN A 893 -19.57 -9.10 24.74
N ASN A 894 -20.69 -9.36 25.43
CA ASN A 894 -20.93 -8.85 26.78
C ASN A 894 -21.90 -9.75 27.54
N ILE A 895 -21.41 -10.44 28.58
CA ILE A 895 -22.21 -11.23 29.53
C ILE A 895 -22.12 -10.52 30.88
N SER A 896 -23.25 -10.17 31.47
CA SER A 896 -23.31 -9.59 32.82
C SER A 896 -24.23 -10.41 33.70
N ILE A 897 -23.75 -10.76 34.90
CA ILE A 897 -24.46 -11.59 35.89
C ILE A 897 -24.14 -11.11 37.31
N GLU A 898 -25.13 -11.13 38.19
CA GLU A 898 -24.95 -10.90 39.62
C GLU A 898 -24.84 -12.24 40.34
N LEU A 899 -23.79 -12.39 41.15
CA LEU A 899 -23.42 -13.61 41.84
C LEU A 899 -23.54 -13.39 43.35
N LEU A 900 -24.13 -14.36 44.05
CA LEU A 900 -24.10 -14.48 45.51
C LEU A 900 -23.50 -15.85 45.87
N PRO A 901 -22.17 -15.99 45.85
CA PRO A 901 -21.48 -17.26 46.07
C PRO A 901 -21.45 -17.64 47.56
N ARG A 902 -21.70 -18.91 47.88
CA ARG A 902 -21.60 -19.45 49.26
C ARG A 902 -20.35 -20.29 49.49
N GLN A 903 -19.69 -20.70 48.41
CA GLN A 903 -18.48 -21.49 48.43
C GLN A 903 -17.37 -20.86 47.58
N LYS A 904 -16.14 -21.25 47.87
CA LYS A 904 -14.92 -20.74 47.26
C LYS A 904 -14.52 -21.41 45.94
N ASP A 905 -15.18 -22.50 45.56
CA ASP A 905 -14.95 -23.15 44.26
C ASP A 905 -16.27 -23.57 43.63
N GLY A 906 -16.45 -23.37 42.32
CA GLY A 906 -17.58 -23.93 41.59
C GLY A 906 -17.80 -23.30 40.22
N LEU A 907 -18.32 -24.09 39.29
CA LEU A 907 -18.66 -23.67 37.93
C LEU A 907 -19.91 -22.78 37.94
N ILE A 908 -19.83 -21.56 37.42
CA ILE A 908 -20.99 -20.64 37.33
C ILE A 908 -21.77 -20.91 36.05
N PHE A 909 -21.07 -20.93 34.91
CA PHE A 909 -21.66 -21.27 33.62
C PHE A 909 -20.67 -21.97 32.69
N TYR A 910 -21.20 -22.77 31.77
CA TYR A 910 -20.45 -23.43 30.71
C TYR A 910 -21.21 -23.33 29.37
N MET A 911 -20.47 -22.99 28.32
CA MET A 911 -20.91 -22.89 26.93
C MET A 911 -19.97 -23.70 26.06
N GLY A 912 -20.35 -24.90 25.65
CA GLY A 912 -19.46 -25.75 24.86
C GLY A 912 -20.10 -27.07 24.45
N PRO A 913 -19.31 -27.96 23.83
CA PRO A 913 -19.78 -29.27 23.38
C PRO A 913 -20.27 -30.14 24.54
N LEU A 914 -21.32 -30.93 24.30
CA LEU A 914 -21.85 -31.91 25.25
C LEU A 914 -21.33 -33.34 25.02
N LYS A 915 -20.63 -33.60 23.90
CA LYS A 915 -20.05 -34.91 23.56
C LYS A 915 -18.72 -34.75 22.83
N TYR A 916 -17.90 -35.79 22.90
CA TYR A 916 -16.69 -35.92 22.11
C TYR A 916 -17.02 -36.27 20.64
N ASP A 917 -16.58 -35.42 19.73
CA ASP A 917 -16.63 -35.61 18.29
C ASP A 917 -15.19 -35.73 17.78
N PRO A 918 -14.72 -36.95 17.41
CA PRO A 918 -13.36 -37.14 16.93
C PRO A 918 -13.08 -36.45 15.58
N SER A 919 -14.11 -35.98 14.88
CA SER A 919 -13.91 -35.14 13.68
C SER A 919 -13.49 -33.71 14.01
N LEU A 920 -13.64 -33.28 15.28
CA LEU A 920 -13.21 -31.98 15.77
C LEU A 920 -11.93 -32.14 16.59
N LYS A 921 -10.79 -31.63 16.08
CA LYS A 921 -9.49 -31.71 16.79
C LYS A 921 -9.54 -31.06 18.18
N THR A 922 -10.09 -29.85 18.28
CA THR A 922 -10.27 -29.08 19.52
C THR A 922 -11.49 -28.17 19.36
N PRO A 923 -12.65 -28.49 19.96
CA PRO A 923 -13.84 -27.67 19.85
C PRO A 923 -13.77 -26.46 20.80
N PRO A 924 -14.32 -25.31 20.40
CA PRO A 924 -14.30 -24.13 21.24
C PRO A 924 -15.33 -24.18 22.38
N PHE A 925 -15.01 -23.55 23.50
CA PHE A 925 -15.91 -23.41 24.65
C PHE A 925 -15.60 -22.15 25.47
N LEU A 926 -16.56 -21.71 26.28
CA LEU A 926 -16.42 -20.65 27.28
C LEU A 926 -16.97 -21.12 28.62
N ALA A 927 -16.23 -20.90 29.70
CA ALA A 927 -16.68 -21.17 31.06
C ALA A 927 -16.31 -20.04 32.01
N LEU A 928 -17.16 -19.75 32.99
CA LEU A 928 -16.86 -18.89 34.12
C LEU A 928 -17.01 -19.70 35.40
N GLU A 929 -16.01 -19.66 36.26
CA GLU A 929 -15.95 -20.43 37.49
C GLU A 929 -15.33 -19.61 38.64
N ILE A 930 -15.49 -20.11 39.85
CA ILE A 930 -14.79 -19.61 41.04
C ILE A 930 -13.75 -20.67 41.39
N ASN A 931 -12.50 -20.27 41.61
CA ASN A 931 -11.38 -21.14 41.95
C ASN A 931 -10.57 -20.52 43.09
N ASP A 932 -10.58 -21.16 44.26
CA ASP A 932 -9.99 -20.66 45.51
C ASP A 932 -10.40 -19.21 45.84
N GLY A 933 -11.68 -18.91 45.60
CA GLY A 933 -12.23 -17.58 45.79
C GLY A 933 -11.81 -16.55 44.74
N MET A 934 -11.16 -16.93 43.64
CA MET A 934 -10.91 -16.05 42.48
C MET A 934 -11.93 -16.30 41.38
N LEU A 935 -12.37 -15.26 40.68
CA LEU A 935 -13.23 -15.42 39.50
C LEU A 935 -12.34 -15.80 38.30
N VAL A 936 -12.61 -16.92 37.63
CA VAL A 936 -11.79 -17.45 36.54
C VAL A 936 -12.63 -17.63 35.29
N LEU A 937 -12.14 -17.09 34.17
CA LEU A 937 -12.69 -17.28 32.84
C LEU A 937 -11.81 -18.26 32.06
N LEU A 938 -12.40 -19.33 31.54
CA LEU A 938 -11.77 -20.28 30.65
C LEU A 938 -12.35 -20.14 29.24
N LEU A 939 -11.49 -20.11 28.23
CA LEU A 939 -11.89 -19.94 26.84
C LEU A 939 -11.00 -20.78 25.93
N ASP A 940 -11.56 -21.59 25.05
CA ASP A 940 -10.83 -22.32 24.01
C ASP A 940 -11.37 -21.94 22.63
N TYR A 941 -10.48 -21.60 21.70
CA TYR A 941 -10.83 -21.24 20.31
C TYR A 941 -10.65 -22.42 19.33
N GLY A 942 -10.28 -23.60 19.82
CA GLY A 942 -9.80 -24.70 18.98
C GLY A 942 -8.31 -24.60 18.66
N THR A 943 -7.55 -23.89 19.50
CA THR A 943 -6.08 -23.86 19.49
C THR A 943 -5.50 -24.22 20.86
N GLY A 944 -6.36 -24.63 21.80
CA GLY A 944 -6.01 -24.88 23.20
C GLY A 944 -6.62 -23.84 24.14
N THR A 945 -6.84 -24.26 25.38
CA THR A 945 -7.58 -23.48 26.37
C THR A 945 -6.72 -22.38 26.99
N SER A 946 -7.27 -21.16 27.05
CA SER A 946 -6.74 -20.01 27.79
C SER A 946 -7.48 -19.82 29.12
N ARG A 947 -6.75 -19.31 30.12
CA ARG A 947 -7.25 -19.12 31.49
C ARG A 947 -6.97 -17.70 31.97
N PHE A 948 -8.01 -16.98 32.38
CA PHE A 948 -7.93 -15.60 32.86
C PHE A 948 -8.51 -15.50 34.28
N GLU A 949 -7.65 -15.22 35.25
CA GLU A 949 -8.08 -15.00 36.63
C GLU A 949 -8.42 -13.53 36.86
N HIS A 950 -9.38 -13.27 37.74
CA HIS A 950 -9.75 -11.94 38.21
C HIS A 950 -9.87 -11.93 39.73
N GLN A 951 -10.02 -10.73 40.31
CA GLN A 951 -10.03 -10.43 41.75
C GLN A 951 -10.70 -11.48 42.64
N GLN A 952 -10.16 -11.60 43.87
CA GLN A 952 -10.72 -12.41 44.93
C GLN A 952 -12.13 -11.94 45.32
N ILE A 953 -13.08 -12.87 45.30
CA ILE A 953 -14.47 -12.67 45.68
C ILE A 953 -14.68 -12.92 47.18
N VAL A 954 -15.65 -12.23 47.75
CA VAL A 954 -16.07 -12.40 49.15
C VAL A 954 -17.35 -13.24 49.17
N LEU A 955 -17.33 -14.34 49.92
CA LEU A 955 -18.51 -15.20 50.07
C LEU A 955 -19.64 -14.45 50.76
N HIS A 956 -20.88 -14.76 50.38
CA HIS A 956 -22.11 -14.15 50.92
C HIS A 956 -22.27 -12.64 50.61
N GLU A 957 -21.46 -12.06 49.72
CA GLU A 957 -21.65 -10.72 49.18
C GLU A 957 -22.12 -10.79 47.72
N ILE A 958 -22.89 -9.77 47.31
CA ILE A 958 -23.36 -9.66 45.92
C ILE A 958 -22.25 -9.07 45.07
N ILE A 959 -21.89 -9.78 44.01
CA ILE A 959 -20.84 -9.38 43.07
C ILE A 959 -21.45 -9.34 41.68
N LYS A 960 -21.44 -8.17 41.06
CA LYS A 960 -21.80 -8.06 39.64
C LYS A 960 -20.57 -8.34 38.80
N ALA A 961 -20.55 -9.48 38.10
CA ALA A 961 -19.50 -9.87 37.17
C ALA A 961 -19.94 -9.57 35.74
N GLN A 962 -19.07 -8.93 34.96
CA GLN A 962 -19.30 -8.61 33.56
C GLN A 962 -18.10 -9.04 32.73
N VAL A 963 -18.31 -9.92 31.76
CA VAL A 963 -17.31 -10.41 30.80
C VAL A 963 -17.56 -9.73 29.47
N ILE A 964 -16.56 -9.01 28.95
CA ILE A 964 -16.62 -8.28 27.70
C ILE A 964 -15.58 -8.88 26.74
N LEU A 965 -16.02 -9.34 25.57
CA LEU A 965 -15.18 -9.89 24.51
C LEU A 965 -15.14 -8.90 23.34
N GLN A 966 -13.95 -8.42 22.99
CA GLN A 966 -13.69 -7.46 21.92
C GLN A 966 -12.57 -7.99 21.03
N PRO A 967 -12.44 -7.50 19.78
CA PRO A 967 -11.27 -7.81 18.97
C PRO A 967 -10.00 -7.50 19.76
N TYR A 968 -9.10 -8.49 19.89
CA TYR A 968 -7.81 -8.37 20.57
C TYR A 968 -7.85 -8.06 22.08
N ARG A 969 -9.03 -8.00 22.69
CA ARG A 969 -9.20 -7.67 24.11
C ARG A 969 -10.31 -8.46 24.80
N ILE A 970 -9.98 -9.05 25.95
CA ILE A 970 -10.94 -9.63 26.90
C ILE A 970 -10.93 -8.76 28.16
N GLU A 971 -12.10 -8.37 28.68
CA GLU A 971 -12.21 -7.57 29.89
C GLU A 971 -13.19 -8.20 30.88
N ILE A 972 -12.74 -8.43 32.12
CA ILE A 972 -13.58 -8.88 33.24
C ILE A 972 -13.74 -7.71 34.21
N LYS A 973 -14.98 -7.26 34.41
CA LYS A 973 -15.36 -6.23 35.39
C LYS A 973 -16.11 -6.85 36.55
N THR A 974 -15.73 -6.51 37.77
CA THR A 974 -16.51 -6.80 38.97
C THR A 974 -16.91 -5.52 39.68
N VAL A 975 -18.12 -5.50 40.22
CA VAL A 975 -18.62 -4.44 41.09
C VAL A 975 -19.09 -5.06 42.40
N ASN A 976 -18.49 -4.63 43.52
CA ASN A 976 -18.89 -4.99 44.88
C ASN A 976 -18.87 -3.74 45.77
N ASN A 977 -19.93 -3.49 46.55
CA ASN A 977 -20.00 -2.42 47.56
C ASN A 977 -19.40 -1.05 47.13
N LYS A 978 -19.74 -0.59 45.90
CA LYS A 978 -19.26 0.66 45.25
C LYS A 978 -17.81 0.67 44.76
N MET A 979 -17.03 -0.40 44.92
CA MET A 979 -15.74 -0.57 44.27
C MET A 979 -15.92 -1.24 42.91
N VAL A 980 -15.37 -0.63 41.87
CA VAL A 980 -15.31 -1.19 40.50
C VAL A 980 -13.88 -1.67 40.26
N SER A 981 -13.75 -2.94 39.91
CA SER A 981 -12.47 -3.55 39.53
C SER A 981 -12.59 -4.08 38.11
N SER A 982 -11.61 -3.75 37.26
CA SER A 982 -11.57 -4.21 35.88
C SER A 982 -10.20 -4.78 35.57
N ARG A 983 -10.15 -5.93 34.90
CA ARG A 983 -8.92 -6.51 34.37
C ARG A 983 -9.10 -6.75 32.87
N SER A 984 -8.23 -6.16 32.06
CA SER A 984 -8.18 -6.38 30.61
C SER A 984 -6.97 -7.23 30.24
N HIS A 985 -7.18 -8.18 29.32
CA HIS A 985 -6.16 -9.01 28.72
C HIS A 985 -6.13 -8.75 27.22
N TYR A 986 -4.93 -8.59 26.65
CA TYR A 986 -4.73 -8.32 25.23
C TYR A 986 -3.97 -9.48 24.59
N GLU A 987 -4.46 -9.95 23.45
CA GLU A 987 -3.79 -10.97 22.64
C GLU A 987 -3.98 -10.64 21.16
N ASN A 988 -3.08 -11.11 20.31
CA ASN A 988 -3.18 -10.94 18.86
C ASN A 988 -4.19 -11.93 18.23
N LYS A 989 -5.40 -11.96 18.79
CA LYS A 989 -6.53 -12.82 18.38
C LYS A 989 -7.82 -12.01 18.40
N ASP A 990 -8.64 -12.12 17.37
CA ASP A 990 -9.98 -11.50 17.36
C ASP A 990 -10.94 -12.35 18.20
N TRP A 991 -11.35 -11.82 19.36
CA TRP A 991 -12.28 -12.50 20.26
C TRP A 991 -13.75 -12.21 19.93
N SER A 992 -14.04 -11.36 18.94
CA SER A 992 -15.40 -11.00 18.56
C SER A 992 -16.07 -12.12 17.74
N GLY A 993 -17.31 -12.47 18.10
CA GLY A 993 -18.18 -13.33 17.29
C GLY A 993 -17.86 -14.84 17.22
N PHE A 994 -16.95 -15.37 18.05
CA PHE A 994 -16.41 -16.72 17.82
C PHE A 994 -17.00 -17.90 18.62
N LEU A 995 -17.84 -17.67 19.64
CA LEU A 995 -18.49 -18.84 20.24
C LEU A 995 -19.31 -19.56 19.16
N PRO A 996 -19.35 -20.90 19.06
CA PRO A 996 -20.17 -21.54 18.05
C PRO A 996 -21.61 -21.15 18.25
N GLY A 997 -22.25 -20.77 17.15
CA GLY A 997 -23.69 -20.52 17.14
C GLY A 997 -24.32 -21.77 17.69
N ASN A 998 -24.93 -21.66 18.87
CA ASN A 998 -25.78 -22.69 19.44
C ASN A 998 -25.11 -23.83 20.24
N VAL A 999 -24.04 -23.57 20.97
CA VAL A 999 -23.70 -24.44 22.12
C VAL A 999 -24.72 -24.29 23.25
N SER A 1000 -25.02 -25.38 23.95
CA SER A 1000 -25.91 -25.34 25.11
C SER A 1000 -25.32 -24.45 26.20
N PHE A 1001 -26.08 -23.44 26.63
CA PHE A 1001 -25.71 -22.59 27.76
C PHE A 1001 -26.17 -23.24 29.05
N GLN A 1002 -25.22 -23.57 29.92
CA GLN A 1002 -25.49 -24.25 31.19
C GLN A 1002 -25.13 -23.33 32.36
N LEU A 1003 -25.99 -23.26 33.38
CA LEU A 1003 -25.75 -22.57 34.65
C LEU A 1003 -25.65 -23.57 35.80
N GLY A 1004 -24.78 -23.29 36.77
CA GLY A 1004 -24.48 -24.21 37.86
C GLY A 1004 -23.46 -25.26 37.44
N VAL A 1005 -23.71 -26.53 37.67
CA VAL A 1005 -22.83 -27.61 37.17
C VAL A 1005 -23.07 -27.91 35.69
N SER A 1006 -22.08 -28.54 35.04
CA SER A 1006 -22.30 -29.15 33.74
C SER A 1006 -23.08 -30.46 33.89
N SER A 1007 -24.03 -30.69 33.00
CA SER A 1007 -24.77 -31.96 32.89
C SER A 1007 -23.92 -33.15 32.44
N ILE A 1008 -22.68 -32.89 32.02
CA ILE A 1008 -21.72 -33.89 31.54
C ILE A 1008 -20.39 -33.81 32.31
N SER A 1009 -19.60 -34.89 32.29
CA SER A 1009 -18.25 -34.89 32.86
C SER A 1009 -17.29 -34.09 31.97
N LEU A 1010 -16.99 -32.86 32.37
CA LEU A 1010 -16.03 -32.00 31.67
C LEU A 1010 -14.59 -32.52 31.77
N ASP A 1011 -14.24 -33.25 32.82
CA ASP A 1011 -12.92 -33.92 32.96
C ASP A 1011 -12.71 -34.98 31.87
N LYS A 1012 -13.74 -35.81 31.62
CA LYS A 1012 -13.70 -36.81 30.55
C LYS A 1012 -13.68 -36.15 29.17
N LEU A 1013 -14.42 -35.07 28.99
CA LEU A 1013 -14.46 -34.36 27.73
C LEU A 1013 -13.14 -33.63 27.43
N GLY A 1014 -12.58 -32.96 28.44
CA GLY A 1014 -11.31 -32.26 28.37
C GLY A 1014 -10.13 -33.20 28.13
N SER A 1015 -10.13 -34.40 28.71
CA SER A 1015 -9.10 -35.41 28.40
C SER A 1015 -9.19 -35.92 26.95
N LEU A 1016 -10.40 -36.19 26.46
CA LEU A 1016 -10.60 -36.63 25.07
C LEU A 1016 -10.20 -35.56 24.03
N TYR A 1017 -10.39 -34.27 24.34
CA TYR A 1017 -9.96 -33.15 23.49
C TYR A 1017 -8.58 -32.57 23.85
N SER A 1018 -7.89 -33.13 24.83
CA SER A 1018 -6.59 -32.64 25.32
C SER A 1018 -6.60 -31.15 25.74
N TRP A 1019 -7.63 -30.70 26.44
CA TRP A 1019 -7.72 -29.33 26.96
C TRP A 1019 -6.63 -29.05 28.00
N LYS A 1020 -5.92 -27.93 27.82
CA LYS A 1020 -4.86 -27.48 28.74
C LYS A 1020 -5.40 -27.08 30.11
N TYR A 1021 -6.59 -26.47 30.14
CA TYR A 1021 -7.32 -26.13 31.36
C TYR A 1021 -8.74 -26.65 31.22
N VAL A 1022 -9.21 -27.43 32.17
CA VAL A 1022 -10.55 -28.03 32.15
C VAL A 1022 -11.44 -27.26 33.14
N PRO A 1023 -12.68 -26.86 32.76
CA PRO A 1023 -13.60 -26.24 33.71
C PRO A 1023 -13.98 -27.19 34.84
N PHE A 1024 -14.22 -26.63 36.02
CA PHE A 1024 -14.55 -27.42 37.20
C PHE A 1024 -15.78 -28.30 37.03
N THR A 1025 -15.67 -29.52 37.55
CA THR A 1025 -16.79 -30.45 37.74
C THR A 1025 -17.55 -30.21 39.05
N LYS A 1026 -17.04 -29.34 39.93
CA LYS A 1026 -17.69 -28.93 41.17
C LYS A 1026 -18.81 -27.92 40.88
N SER A 1027 -20.04 -28.25 41.24
CA SER A 1027 -21.21 -27.40 41.06
C SER A 1027 -21.10 -26.10 41.82
N PHE A 1028 -21.68 -25.01 41.32
CA PHE A 1028 -21.85 -23.76 42.07
C PHE A 1028 -22.94 -23.88 43.16
N ASP A 1029 -22.60 -23.44 44.38
CA ASP A 1029 -23.52 -23.20 45.49
C ASP A 1029 -23.66 -21.69 45.73
N GLY A 1030 -24.86 -21.18 45.53
CA GLY A 1030 -25.17 -19.76 45.57
C GLY A 1030 -26.37 -19.38 44.73
N CYS A 1031 -26.60 -18.07 44.60
CA CYS A 1031 -27.65 -17.51 43.76
C CYS A 1031 -27.09 -16.64 42.65
N LEU A 1032 -27.72 -16.69 41.48
CA LEU A 1032 -27.45 -15.84 40.34
C LEU A 1032 -28.65 -14.91 40.13
N ARG A 1033 -28.40 -13.67 39.71
CA ARG A 1033 -29.45 -12.72 39.32
C ARG A 1033 -29.05 -11.89 38.10
N ASN A 1034 -30.04 -11.32 37.40
CA ASN A 1034 -29.84 -10.30 36.36
C ASN A 1034 -28.88 -10.74 35.24
N LEU A 1035 -28.99 -11.99 34.80
CA LEU A 1035 -28.22 -12.48 33.65
C LEU A 1035 -28.66 -11.71 32.40
N THR A 1036 -27.69 -11.02 31.78
CA THR A 1036 -27.88 -10.27 30.55
C THR A 1036 -26.80 -10.66 29.56
N ILE A 1037 -27.19 -10.84 28.30
CA ILE A 1037 -26.28 -11.14 27.19
C ILE A 1037 -26.51 -10.08 26.12
N ASN A 1038 -25.46 -9.31 25.80
CA ASN A 1038 -25.50 -8.15 24.92
C ASN A 1038 -26.61 -7.14 25.27
N GLY A 1039 -26.89 -6.97 26.56
CA GLY A 1039 -27.93 -6.07 27.06
C GLY A 1039 -29.36 -6.62 26.99
N ARG A 1040 -29.58 -7.83 26.48
CA ARG A 1040 -30.87 -8.52 26.58
C ARG A 1040 -30.93 -9.34 27.87
N THR A 1041 -31.96 -9.11 28.67
CA THR A 1041 -32.26 -9.88 29.88
C THR A 1041 -32.70 -11.29 29.50
N ILE A 1042 -32.09 -12.30 30.13
CA ILE A 1042 -32.47 -13.69 29.97
C ILE A 1042 -33.51 -14.05 31.03
N ASP A 1043 -34.63 -14.60 30.60
CA ASP A 1043 -35.65 -15.14 31.48
C ASP A 1043 -35.18 -16.50 32.05
N LEU A 1044 -34.80 -16.52 33.33
CA LEU A 1044 -34.14 -17.67 33.93
C LEU A 1044 -35.08 -18.88 34.09
N THR A 1045 -36.39 -18.73 33.92
CA THR A 1045 -37.34 -19.86 33.90
C THR A 1045 -37.44 -20.55 32.54
N GLN A 1046 -36.92 -19.96 31.46
CA GLN A 1046 -36.91 -20.55 30.11
C GLN A 1046 -35.80 -21.58 29.92
N THR A 1047 -35.73 -22.53 30.85
CA THR A 1047 -34.78 -23.65 30.81
C THR A 1047 -35.31 -24.75 29.91
N SER A 1048 -34.47 -25.27 29.00
CA SER A 1048 -34.74 -26.50 28.25
C SER A 1048 -34.76 -27.73 29.16
N HIS A 1049 -33.89 -27.74 30.18
CA HIS A 1049 -33.83 -28.80 31.21
C HIS A 1049 -33.26 -28.22 32.50
N LYS A 1050 -33.65 -28.75 33.67
CA LYS A 1050 -33.13 -28.30 34.97
C LYS A 1050 -33.18 -29.42 36.02
N HIS A 1051 -32.25 -29.37 36.95
CA HIS A 1051 -32.15 -30.31 38.07
C HIS A 1051 -31.73 -29.57 39.35
N ASN A 1052 -32.40 -29.80 40.48
CA ASN A 1052 -32.12 -29.18 41.78
C ASN A 1052 -31.94 -27.66 41.74
N VAL A 1053 -32.91 -26.96 41.12
CA VAL A 1053 -32.89 -25.51 40.97
C VAL A 1053 -34.07 -24.86 41.69
N LEU A 1054 -33.80 -23.79 42.43
CA LEU A 1054 -34.82 -23.01 43.12
C LEU A 1054 -34.99 -21.62 42.48
N PHE A 1055 -36.23 -21.28 42.17
CA PHE A 1055 -36.65 -19.93 41.74
C PHE A 1055 -37.38 -19.26 42.92
N ASN A 1056 -37.19 -17.95 43.15
CA ASN A 1056 -37.77 -17.20 44.28
C ASN A 1056 -37.18 -17.50 45.67
N SER A 1057 -35.92 -17.93 45.79
CA SER A 1057 -35.34 -18.09 47.12
C SER A 1057 -35.04 -16.71 47.74
N GLN A 1058 -35.26 -16.55 49.06
CA GLN A 1058 -34.97 -15.31 49.80
C GLN A 1058 -33.46 -14.97 49.89
N GLY A 1059 -32.60 -15.59 49.06
CA GLY A 1059 -31.14 -15.44 49.10
C GLY A 1059 -30.66 -13.99 48.96
N PHE A 1060 -31.25 -13.21 48.04
CA PHE A 1060 -30.90 -11.80 47.86
C PHE A 1060 -31.59 -10.84 48.87
N THR A 1061 -32.64 -11.28 49.58
CA THR A 1061 -33.38 -10.45 50.54
C THR A 1061 -32.90 -10.61 52.00
N ALA A 1062 -32.08 -11.63 52.28
CA ALA A 1062 -31.60 -11.94 53.63
C ALA A 1062 -30.54 -10.96 54.18
N ILE A 1063 -29.73 -10.32 53.33
CA ILE A 1063 -28.63 -9.43 53.77
C ILE A 1063 -29.17 -8.11 54.37
N GLY A 1064 -30.34 -7.65 53.92
CA GLY A 1064 -31.01 -6.46 54.46
C GLY A 1064 -31.75 -6.68 55.79
N LYS A 1065 -32.30 -7.89 56.00
CA LYS A 1065 -33.08 -8.20 57.22
C LYS A 1065 -32.24 -8.73 58.37
N GLN A 1066 -31.12 -9.41 58.12
CA GLN A 1066 -30.26 -9.91 59.20
C GLN A 1066 -29.61 -8.77 60.01
N LYS A 1067 -29.19 -7.67 59.39
CA LYS A 1067 -28.63 -6.53 60.14
C LYS A 1067 -29.70 -5.85 61.01
N PHE A 1068 -30.94 -5.73 60.54
CA PHE A 1068 -32.03 -5.13 61.32
C PHE A 1068 -32.50 -6.04 62.47
N LEU A 1069 -32.61 -7.35 62.23
CA LEU A 1069 -33.01 -8.31 63.27
C LEU A 1069 -31.92 -8.52 64.32
N VAL A 1070 -30.64 -8.54 63.94
CA VAL A 1070 -29.53 -8.61 64.91
C VAL A 1070 -29.47 -7.34 65.75
N TRP A 1071 -29.70 -6.15 65.17
CA TRP A 1071 -29.82 -4.92 65.95
C TRP A 1071 -31.05 -4.92 66.88
N ILE A 1072 -32.20 -5.45 66.44
CA ILE A 1072 -33.37 -5.61 67.31
C ILE A 1072 -33.12 -6.67 68.39
N VAL A 1073 -32.45 -7.77 68.10
CA VAL A 1073 -32.11 -8.82 69.07
C VAL A 1073 -31.07 -8.30 70.06
N ILE A 1074 -30.05 -7.55 69.63
CA ILE A 1074 -29.08 -6.91 70.54
C ILE A 1074 -29.77 -5.83 71.38
N LEU A 1075 -30.64 -5.01 70.80
CA LEU A 1075 -31.39 -3.99 71.53
C LEU A 1075 -32.40 -4.62 72.50
N SER A 1076 -33.07 -5.70 72.11
CA SER A 1076 -34.02 -6.43 72.96
C SER A 1076 -33.33 -7.27 74.02
N VAL A 1077 -32.14 -7.83 73.76
CA VAL A 1077 -31.30 -8.48 74.78
C VAL A 1077 -30.73 -7.42 75.72
N ALA A 1078 -30.31 -6.24 75.24
CA ALA A 1078 -29.85 -5.15 76.10
C ALA A 1078 -30.99 -4.58 76.97
N ILE A 1079 -32.19 -4.40 76.39
CA ILE A 1079 -33.40 -4.02 77.12
C ILE A 1079 -33.79 -5.15 78.08
N MET A 1080 -33.73 -6.42 77.70
CA MET A 1080 -34.04 -7.56 78.55
C MET A 1080 -33.04 -7.70 79.70
N VAL A 1081 -31.75 -7.47 79.48
CA VAL A 1081 -30.73 -7.46 80.54
C VAL A 1081 -30.93 -6.27 81.47
N MET A 1082 -31.23 -5.07 80.95
CA MET A 1082 -31.63 -3.92 81.77
C MET A 1082 -32.92 -4.19 82.56
N SER A 1083 -33.91 -4.83 81.93
CA SER A 1083 -35.18 -5.22 82.54
C SER A 1083 -34.99 -6.29 83.60
N ILE A 1084 -34.10 -7.26 83.38
CA ILE A 1084 -33.75 -8.32 84.32
C ILE A 1084 -32.95 -7.73 85.49
N LEU A 1085 -32.04 -6.78 85.27
CA LEU A 1085 -31.33 -6.09 86.36
C LEU A 1085 -32.28 -5.22 87.20
N ILE A 1086 -33.23 -4.54 86.58
CA ILE A 1086 -34.31 -3.81 87.26
C ILE A 1086 -35.26 -4.79 87.98
N ALA A 1087 -35.62 -5.90 87.35
CA ALA A 1087 -36.49 -6.93 87.91
C ALA A 1087 -35.82 -7.73 89.03
N ILE A 1088 -34.50 -7.93 89.02
CA ILE A 1088 -33.76 -8.54 90.14
C ILE A 1088 -33.77 -7.58 91.34
N ARG A 1089 -33.55 -6.27 91.13
CA ARG A 1089 -33.71 -5.26 92.19
C ARG A 1089 -35.15 -5.17 92.73
N LEU A 1090 -36.17 -5.34 91.89
CA LEU A 1090 -37.58 -5.39 92.30
C LEU A 1090 -37.98 -6.73 92.94
N LYS A 1091 -37.40 -7.85 92.51
CA LYS A 1091 -37.66 -9.22 93.04
C LYS A 1091 -37.07 -9.43 94.43
N ASP A 1092 -35.97 -8.76 94.76
CA ASP A 1092 -35.45 -8.73 96.13
C ASP A 1092 -36.34 -7.88 97.05
N TYR A 1093 -37.00 -6.84 96.52
CA TYR A 1093 -38.05 -6.09 97.24
C TYR A 1093 -39.36 -6.89 97.39
N LEU A 1094 -39.78 -7.67 96.38
CA LEU A 1094 -41.01 -8.47 96.36
C LEU A 1094 -40.93 -9.79 97.17
N LYS A 1095 -39.77 -10.44 97.22
CA LYS A 1095 -39.55 -11.68 98.00
C LYS A 1095 -39.74 -11.49 99.50
N THR A 1096 -39.47 -10.29 100.00
CA THR A 1096 -39.67 -9.89 101.40
C THR A 1096 -41.16 -9.73 101.73
N TRP A 1097 -41.99 -9.36 100.73
CA TRP A 1097 -43.45 -9.22 100.84
C TRP A 1097 -44.22 -10.52 100.62
N ILE A 1098 -43.78 -11.41 99.72
CA ILE A 1098 -44.51 -12.64 99.35
C ILE A 1098 -44.40 -13.75 100.42
N LYS A 1099 -43.34 -13.76 101.25
CA LYS A 1099 -43.25 -14.66 102.42
C LYS A 1099 -44.32 -14.38 103.49
N ILE A 1100 -44.91 -13.18 103.49
CA ILE A 1100 -46.00 -12.78 104.41
C ILE A 1100 -47.37 -13.23 103.86
N LEU A 1101 -47.50 -13.45 102.54
CA LEU A 1101 -48.78 -13.74 101.86
C LEU A 1101 -49.06 -15.25 101.66
N ILE A 1102 -48.04 -16.09 101.51
CA ILE A 1102 -48.18 -17.55 101.24
C ILE A 1102 -48.67 -18.36 102.47
N ARG A 1103 -48.68 -17.77 103.67
CA ARG A 1103 -49.21 -18.44 104.89
C ARG A 1103 -50.74 -18.49 104.95
N LYS A 1104 -51.47 -17.95 103.96
CA LYS A 1104 -52.91 -17.66 104.11
C LYS A 1104 -53.86 -18.35 103.12
N LEU A 1105 -53.42 -18.99 102.03
CA LEU A 1105 -54.34 -19.42 100.97
C LEU A 1105 -53.89 -20.70 100.23
N GLN A 1106 -53.76 -21.83 100.95
CA GLN A 1106 -53.79 -23.17 100.37
C GLN A 1106 -54.86 -23.99 101.10
N THR A 1107 -56.11 -23.82 100.67
CA THR A 1107 -57.26 -24.68 101.01
C THR A 1107 -58.17 -24.74 99.78
N GLU A 1108 -58.57 -25.97 99.45
CA GLU A 1108 -59.61 -26.39 98.48
C GLU A 1108 -59.21 -26.37 96.99
N SER A 1109 -59.48 -27.37 96.16
CA SER A 1109 -59.86 -28.81 96.19
C SER A 1109 -59.98 -29.18 94.69
N MET A 1110 -59.23 -30.12 94.12
CA MET A 1110 -59.32 -31.60 94.14
C MET A 1110 -60.37 -32.22 93.18
N ASN A 1111 -59.84 -33.02 92.22
CA ASN A 1111 -60.39 -34.19 91.48
C ASN A 1111 -61.41 -33.97 90.34
N MET A 1112 -61.47 -34.74 89.23
CA MET A 1112 -61.33 -36.21 89.08
C MET A 1112 -61.29 -36.66 87.57
N MET A 1113 -60.36 -37.57 87.19
CA MET A 1113 -60.46 -38.82 86.35
C MET A 1113 -61.15 -38.86 84.95
N VAL A 1114 -60.82 -39.68 83.92
CA VAL A 1114 -59.91 -40.86 83.70
C VAL A 1114 -59.90 -41.32 82.20
N GLU A 1115 -58.75 -41.89 81.75
CA GLU A 1115 -58.47 -42.93 80.69
C GLU A 1115 -58.79 -42.72 79.19
N LEU A 1116 -58.06 -43.27 78.17
CA LEU A 1116 -57.24 -44.50 78.01
C LEU A 1116 -56.10 -44.35 76.96
N HIS A 1117 -55.06 -45.20 77.09
CA HIS A 1117 -53.85 -45.40 76.26
C HIS A 1117 -54.06 -46.49 75.16
N PRO A 1118 -53.18 -46.66 74.15
CA PRO A 1118 -51.93 -47.44 74.27
C PRO A 1118 -50.71 -46.91 73.50
N ALA A 1119 -49.58 -47.54 73.80
CA ALA A 1119 -48.21 -47.17 73.47
C ALA A 1119 -47.57 -48.20 72.48
N PRO A 1120 -46.26 -48.54 72.52
CA PRO A 1120 -45.24 -48.09 71.56
C PRO A 1120 -44.41 -49.27 70.99
N GLU A 1121 -43.36 -49.00 70.21
CA GLU A 1121 -42.23 -49.95 70.11
C GLU A 1121 -40.92 -49.28 69.68
N GLN A 1122 -39.93 -49.36 70.57
CA GLN A 1122 -38.49 -49.35 70.32
C GLN A 1122 -37.84 -50.16 71.45
N LEU A 1123 -36.85 -51.00 71.13
CA LEU A 1123 -35.71 -51.49 71.93
C LEU A 1123 -35.25 -52.87 71.36
N PRO A 1124 -34.04 -53.41 71.67
CA PRO A 1124 -32.88 -52.83 72.39
C PRO A 1124 -31.49 -53.10 71.74
N SER A 1125 -30.50 -52.47 72.38
CA SER A 1125 -29.04 -52.66 72.42
C SER A 1125 -28.46 -54.09 72.51
N PHE A 1126 -27.22 -54.32 72.03
CA PHE A 1126 -25.97 -54.48 72.84
C PHE A 1126 -24.76 -55.10 72.07
N THR A 1127 -23.54 -54.71 72.50
CA THR A 1127 -22.23 -55.46 72.56
C THR A 1127 -21.56 -55.98 71.26
N GLU A 1128 -20.24 -56.11 71.06
CA GLU A 1128 -18.97 -55.85 71.79
C GLU A 1128 -17.78 -56.22 70.86
N VAL A 1129 -16.62 -55.57 71.05
CA VAL A 1129 -15.25 -56.16 71.21
C VAL A 1129 -14.39 -56.67 70.01
N ASP A 1130 -13.25 -55.98 69.90
CA ASP A 1130 -11.83 -56.37 69.72
C ASP A 1130 -11.09 -56.70 68.40
N GLU A 1131 -10.00 -55.91 68.28
CA GLU A 1131 -8.56 -56.21 68.12
C GLU A 1131 -7.92 -56.79 66.83
N ARG A 1132 -6.94 -55.97 66.37
CA ARG A 1132 -5.55 -56.30 65.96
C ARG A 1132 -5.37 -57.08 64.64
N SER A 1133 -4.32 -56.89 63.83
CA SER A 1133 -3.02 -56.21 63.99
C SER A 1133 -2.28 -56.13 62.63
N VAL A 1134 -1.55 -55.01 62.44
CA VAL A 1134 -0.13 -54.84 62.04
C VAL A 1134 0.43 -55.39 60.70
N GLY A 1135 1.15 -54.50 59.99
CA GLY A 1135 2.28 -54.79 59.07
C GLY A 1135 2.52 -53.64 58.06
N LEU A 1136 3.27 -52.59 58.40
CA LEU A 1136 4.72 -52.35 58.22
C LEU A 1136 5.25 -52.15 56.77
N LEU A 1137 5.87 -50.96 56.60
CA LEU A 1137 7.06 -50.60 55.82
C LEU A 1137 6.99 -50.33 54.30
N SER A 1138 7.03 -49.02 54.00
CA SER A 1138 7.96 -48.29 53.11
C SER A 1138 8.68 -49.00 51.96
N GLY A 1139 8.61 -48.39 50.75
CA GLY A 1139 9.77 -48.37 49.85
C GLY A 1139 9.53 -48.11 48.35
N VAL A 1140 9.74 -46.86 47.94
CA VAL A 1140 10.53 -46.41 46.76
C VAL A 1140 10.01 -46.59 45.30
N SER A 1141 10.25 -45.52 44.53
CA SER A 1141 10.40 -45.33 43.05
C SER A 1141 9.19 -45.16 42.12
N THR A 1142 8.96 -43.88 41.78
CA THR A 1142 8.76 -43.22 40.46
C THR A 1142 8.96 -44.06 39.18
N PRO A 1143 8.38 -43.68 38.01
CA PRO A 1143 8.10 -42.32 37.49
C PRO A 1143 6.66 -41.82 37.65
#